data_AF-A0A1Z8SC70-F1
#
_entry.id   AF-A0A1Z8SC70-F1
#
_cell.length_a   1.000
_cell.length_b   1.000
_cell.length_c   1.000
_cell.angle_alpha   90.00
_cell.angle_beta   90.00
_cell.angle_gamma   90.00
#
_symmetry.space_group_name_H-M   'P 1'
#
loop_
_entity.id
_entity.type
_entity.pdbx_description
1 polymer ?
#
loop_
_entity_poly.entity_id
_entity_poly.type
_entity_poly.pdbx_seq_one_letter_code
_entity_poly.pdbx_strand_id
1 'polypeptide(L)'
;MTISQEITANIALDRAVAALKAAGCDPKNADTLPYCHKDLTAGSEMEFQVAVLGSWKNVDLPQSILGSDDLTDQKKRVARGESSSTRLSQLVDFLKNPKTSVWENSWVRIPVKKTSKSVNEEFLNDMHSDRLDSNSVLRSDRNIFEFEKDGEKWIRVPVSYLLNLALASIQGESIPQVEQLAEKLKIHFLNDNNSPESTSFHVMNPGEASGRGIEIAREASFRFLFSQLLVQYANQKFGLLESGQKVEIFFQPHPAENQKSLNRLISDNQYRELFCSPCLSGWQNGEKKAAYMRLCHEVLSRSHLNIIPKIKDAGILKNNLVVLPSTSSTSLSNNGIHLTLGSKLLTEMRSQQYSGFGAEEEKSLVDLVSKVVEHFLGLFVGYISASPYRLDFKDFHPEVALGFLPHQLTGKHLRMIWRRWRVKAKNRCLGRTMKPYGPYWIDRIRQILFRLKGDHVPDYRLIDYPISFLSTEKKSSQNGLLGNHDRLKRDLERESVFDSRMSMYLPFKPRSYDSHGFVGIESRIHSLFPSFKQDFALCSDLLILLTAFAHQQIIAGRVTHDSIPDDPDSESERRQLIFASALGLPTAFIRPHGPDLFMGRVLAYCDGSRRSYRYKGKIRVSVQEYLKGCLKLIKVSSSELISHLGMSETIQEIESRIDYPRERSSAGRITGAVLENLQVSSPMNVCAQKFNQGLEEWCRGDLRNDQLKEAFEDLRATLIRLKPNAEFQSQVSELGNIQNPLGFVDEVQESIVQQDCSEDRIATLISLMILVEQFLQKESEKLVEKEKVS
;
A
#
# COMPACT_ATOMS: atom_id res chain seq x y z
N MET A 1 -14.87 -24.35 13.27
CA MET A 1 -15.49 -24.81 12.01
C MET A 1 -16.32 -26.07 12.29
N THR A 2 -17.42 -26.33 11.59
CA THR A 2 -18.13 -27.63 11.73
C THR A 2 -17.51 -28.64 10.77
N ILE A 3 -17.39 -29.92 11.15
CA ILE A 3 -16.83 -31.00 10.32
C ILE A 3 -17.45 -31.02 8.90
N SER A 4 -18.74 -30.69 8.79
CA SER A 4 -19.45 -30.58 7.51
C SER A 4 -18.87 -29.51 6.57
N GLN A 5 -18.36 -28.39 7.08
CA GLN A 5 -17.82 -27.29 6.27
C GLN A 5 -16.46 -27.64 5.65
N GLU A 6 -15.60 -28.30 6.43
CA GLU A 6 -14.29 -28.77 5.96
C GLU A 6 -14.45 -29.82 4.86
N ILE A 7 -15.38 -30.76 5.05
CA ILE A 7 -15.73 -31.76 4.03
C ILE A 7 -16.19 -31.08 2.73
N THR A 8 -17.07 -30.08 2.80
CA THR A 8 -17.52 -29.36 1.61
C THR A 8 -16.37 -28.63 0.90
N ALA A 9 -15.50 -27.94 1.63
CA ALA A 9 -14.37 -27.22 1.04
C ALA A 9 -13.37 -28.17 0.37
N ASN A 10 -13.06 -29.32 1.00
CA ASN A 10 -12.18 -30.33 0.41
C ASN A 10 -12.82 -31.02 -0.80
N ILE A 11 -14.13 -31.28 -0.82
CA ILE A 11 -14.81 -31.81 -2.01
C ILE A 11 -14.69 -30.84 -3.19
N ALA A 12 -14.91 -29.54 -2.96
CA ALA A 12 -14.72 -28.52 -4.00
C ALA A 12 -13.24 -28.43 -4.43
N LEU A 13 -12.30 -28.59 -3.51
CA LEU A 13 -10.87 -28.62 -3.83
C LEU A 13 -10.51 -29.83 -4.71
N ASP A 14 -11.04 -31.02 -4.39
CA ASP A 14 -10.78 -32.24 -5.16
C ASP A 14 -11.29 -32.11 -6.60
N ARG A 15 -12.45 -31.48 -6.78
CA ARG A 15 -12.99 -31.14 -8.10
C ARG A 15 -12.10 -30.13 -8.83
N ALA A 16 -11.67 -29.08 -8.14
CA ALA A 16 -10.75 -28.08 -8.70
C ALA A 16 -9.45 -28.72 -9.19
N VAL A 17 -8.84 -29.60 -8.37
CA VAL A 17 -7.61 -30.31 -8.71
C VAL A 17 -7.84 -31.30 -9.86
N ALA A 18 -8.97 -32.00 -9.90
CA ALA A 18 -9.33 -32.89 -11.01
C ALA A 18 -9.49 -32.11 -12.33
N ALA A 19 -10.16 -30.96 -12.31
CA ALA A 19 -10.32 -30.09 -13.46
C ALA A 19 -8.96 -29.56 -13.96
N LEU A 20 -8.07 -29.13 -13.06
CA LEU A 20 -6.72 -28.69 -13.41
C LEU A 20 -5.89 -29.80 -14.07
N LYS A 21 -5.95 -31.02 -13.53
CA LYS A 21 -5.26 -32.18 -14.13
C LYS A 21 -5.85 -32.54 -15.49
N ALA A 22 -7.17 -32.45 -15.65
CA ALA A 22 -7.84 -32.66 -16.94
C ALA A 22 -7.45 -31.59 -17.98
N ALA A 23 -7.19 -30.35 -17.53
CA ALA A 23 -6.64 -29.27 -18.34
C ALA A 23 -5.13 -29.39 -18.62
N GLY A 24 -4.48 -30.48 -18.17
CA GLY A 24 -3.08 -30.76 -18.45
C GLY A 24 -2.08 -30.29 -17.39
N CYS A 25 -2.53 -29.75 -16.24
CA CYS A 25 -1.63 -29.37 -15.15
C CYS A 25 -0.97 -30.59 -14.50
N ASP A 26 0.35 -30.70 -14.61
CA ASP A 26 1.17 -31.68 -13.90
C ASP A 26 2.02 -30.98 -12.83
N PRO A 27 1.91 -31.33 -11.54
CA PRO A 27 2.74 -30.76 -10.49
C PRO A 27 4.24 -31.03 -10.65
N LYS A 28 4.64 -31.96 -11.52
CA LYS A 28 6.04 -32.21 -11.88
C LYS A 28 6.50 -31.40 -13.08
N ASN A 29 5.59 -30.84 -13.88
CA ASN A 29 5.95 -30.01 -15.03
C ASN A 29 5.53 -28.55 -14.79
N ALA A 30 6.52 -27.71 -14.50
CA ALA A 30 6.30 -26.30 -14.19
C ALA A 30 5.66 -25.51 -15.34
N ASP A 31 5.82 -25.93 -16.61
CA ASP A 31 5.20 -25.27 -17.78
C ASP A 31 3.68 -25.29 -17.76
N THR A 32 3.12 -26.29 -17.08
CA THR A 32 1.68 -26.57 -17.08
C THR A 32 0.96 -25.99 -15.86
N LEU A 33 1.71 -25.35 -14.96
CA LEU A 33 1.17 -24.84 -13.70
C LEU A 33 0.58 -23.44 -13.86
N PRO A 34 -0.49 -23.11 -13.11
CA PRO A 34 -0.96 -21.74 -12.99
C PRO A 34 0.15 -20.80 -12.51
N TYR A 35 0.15 -19.57 -13.01
CA TYR A 35 1.09 -18.48 -12.75
C TYR A 35 2.53 -18.73 -13.25
N CYS A 36 2.72 -19.73 -14.11
CA CYS A 36 3.99 -19.98 -14.82
C CYS A 36 3.90 -19.53 -16.29
N HIS A 37 5.03 -19.05 -16.83
CA HIS A 37 5.19 -18.64 -18.24
C HIS A 37 4.01 -17.84 -18.80
N LYS A 38 3.40 -18.33 -19.88
CA LYS A 38 2.35 -17.67 -20.66
C LYS A 38 1.05 -17.48 -19.89
N ASP A 39 0.86 -18.25 -18.82
CA ASP A 39 -0.31 -18.15 -17.96
C ASP A 39 -0.34 -16.84 -17.16
N LEU A 40 0.84 -16.31 -16.81
CA LEU A 40 0.97 -15.19 -15.90
C LEU A 40 0.53 -13.89 -16.56
N THR A 41 -0.34 -13.18 -15.86
CA THR A 41 -0.60 -11.74 -16.08
C THR A 41 -0.29 -10.98 -14.80
N ALA A 42 0.10 -9.72 -14.94
CA ALA A 42 0.40 -8.87 -13.79
C ALA A 42 -0.09 -7.44 -13.96
N GLY A 43 -0.38 -6.80 -12.83
CA GLY A 43 -0.70 -5.39 -12.72
C GLY A 43 -0.39 -4.90 -11.31
N SER A 44 -0.20 -3.59 -11.13
CA SER A 44 0.05 -3.00 -9.82
C SER A 44 -0.77 -1.74 -9.56
N GLU A 45 -1.14 -1.55 -8.30
CA GLU A 45 -1.76 -0.33 -7.79
C GLU A 45 -0.73 0.42 -6.94
N MET A 46 -0.56 1.71 -7.16
CA MET A 46 0.37 2.56 -6.42
C MET A 46 -0.40 3.65 -5.69
N GLU A 47 -0.29 3.64 -4.37
CA GLU A 47 -0.78 4.74 -3.54
C GLU A 47 0.38 5.70 -3.27
N PHE A 48 0.22 6.95 -3.67
CA PHE A 48 1.22 7.99 -3.46
C PHE A 48 0.97 8.74 -2.16
N GLN A 49 1.95 9.54 -1.73
CA GLN A 49 1.77 10.63 -0.79
C GLN A 49 1.93 11.96 -1.52
N VAL A 50 1.16 12.96 -1.13
CA VAL A 50 1.24 14.31 -1.69
C VAL A 50 1.48 15.36 -0.63
N ALA A 51 2.12 16.45 -1.04
CA ALA A 51 2.26 17.65 -0.24
C ALA A 51 2.12 18.91 -1.10
N VAL A 52 1.52 19.95 -0.53
CA VAL A 52 1.52 21.29 -1.11
C VAL A 52 2.44 22.16 -0.27
N LEU A 53 3.51 22.63 -0.89
CA LEU A 53 4.49 23.51 -0.29
C LEU A 53 4.06 24.95 -0.48
N GLY A 54 4.18 25.76 0.56
CA GLY A 54 3.84 27.18 0.51
C GLY A 54 3.53 27.78 1.86
N SER A 55 3.37 29.10 1.87
CA SER A 55 2.94 29.85 3.05
C SER A 55 1.51 29.49 3.41
N TRP A 56 1.19 29.47 4.71
CA TRP A 56 -0.16 29.25 5.22
C TRP A 56 -1.22 30.21 4.65
N LYS A 57 -0.80 31.35 4.09
CA LYS A 57 -1.67 32.33 3.41
C LYS A 57 -2.13 31.88 2.02
N ASN A 58 -1.35 31.03 1.36
CA ASN A 58 -1.54 30.66 -0.04
C ASN A 58 -2.12 29.24 -0.18
N VAL A 59 -1.73 28.34 0.73
CA VAL A 59 -2.10 26.93 0.68
C VAL A 59 -3.51 26.70 1.22
N ASP A 60 -4.24 25.76 0.62
CA ASP A 60 -5.65 25.50 0.92
C ASP A 60 -5.91 25.01 2.35
N LEU A 61 -5.25 23.93 2.78
CA LEU A 61 -5.51 23.29 4.08
C LEU A 61 -5.55 24.28 5.27
N PRO A 62 -4.54 25.15 5.49
CA PRO A 62 -4.58 26.12 6.58
C PRO A 62 -5.66 27.19 6.38
N GLN A 63 -5.92 27.62 5.14
CA GLN A 63 -6.98 28.60 4.86
C GLN A 63 -8.37 28.01 5.14
N SER A 64 -8.60 26.77 4.73
CA SER A 64 -9.83 26.01 4.96
C SER A 64 -10.13 25.83 6.44
N ILE A 65 -9.10 25.53 7.26
CA ILE A 65 -9.27 25.44 8.73
C ILE A 65 -9.57 26.81 9.34
N LEU A 66 -8.83 27.86 8.93
CA LEU A 66 -9.01 29.21 9.46
C LEU A 66 -10.37 29.83 9.12
N GLY A 67 -10.93 29.47 7.97
CA GLY A 67 -12.26 29.89 7.50
C GLY A 67 -13.42 29.01 7.94
N SER A 68 -13.17 27.92 8.69
CA SER A 68 -14.21 26.95 9.05
C SER A 68 -15.14 27.43 10.18
N ASP A 69 -16.40 26.99 10.11
CA ASP A 69 -17.37 27.15 11.20
C ASP A 69 -16.92 26.42 12.47
N ASP A 70 -16.25 25.28 12.33
CA ASP A 70 -15.66 24.53 13.43
C ASP A 70 -14.70 25.37 14.29
N LEU A 71 -13.79 26.14 13.65
CA LEU A 71 -12.89 27.02 14.38
C LEU A 71 -13.64 28.17 15.04
N THR A 72 -14.66 28.71 14.36
CA THR A 72 -15.53 29.76 14.88
C THR A 72 -16.27 29.30 16.13
N ASP A 73 -16.80 28.08 16.12
CA ASP A 73 -17.50 27.49 17.26
C ASP A 73 -16.55 27.11 18.39
N GLN A 74 -15.34 26.62 18.09
CA GLN A 74 -14.31 26.42 19.10
C GLN A 74 -13.96 27.73 19.83
N LYS A 75 -13.82 28.85 19.11
CA LYS A 75 -13.61 30.18 19.72
C LYS A 75 -14.76 30.57 20.65
N LYS A 76 -16.02 30.36 20.23
CA LYS A 76 -17.21 30.63 21.07
C LYS A 76 -17.22 29.76 22.33
N ARG A 77 -16.90 28.46 22.23
CA ARG A 77 -16.85 27.54 23.39
C ARG A 77 -15.76 27.93 24.38
N VAL A 78 -14.58 28.34 23.90
CA VAL A 78 -13.51 28.86 24.75
C VAL A 78 -13.94 30.15 25.46
N ALA A 79 -14.60 31.06 24.75
CA ALA A 79 -15.11 32.30 25.35
C ALA A 79 -16.18 32.07 26.44
N ARG A 80 -16.96 30.97 26.32
CA ARG A 80 -17.94 30.52 27.32
C ARG A 80 -17.31 29.73 28.48
N GLY A 81 -16.02 29.39 28.41
CA GLY A 81 -15.35 28.54 29.40
C GLY A 81 -15.65 27.04 29.27
N GLU A 82 -16.26 26.60 28.17
CA GLU A 82 -16.61 25.19 27.91
C GLU A 82 -15.42 24.36 27.39
N SER A 83 -14.33 25.01 26.97
CA SER A 83 -13.15 24.36 26.39
C SER A 83 -11.85 25.08 26.75
N SER A 84 -10.73 24.37 26.66
CA SER A 84 -9.39 24.91 26.96
C SER A 84 -8.93 25.88 25.86
N SER A 85 -8.54 27.10 26.27
CA SER A 85 -7.88 28.07 25.40
C SER A 85 -6.55 27.55 24.82
N THR A 86 -5.84 26.70 25.56
CA THR A 86 -4.54 26.15 25.17
C THR A 86 -4.61 25.37 23.86
N ARG A 87 -5.65 24.55 23.65
CA ARG A 87 -5.79 23.74 22.43
C ARG A 87 -6.05 24.62 21.21
N LEU A 88 -6.87 25.66 21.37
CA LEU A 88 -7.14 26.64 20.33
C LEU A 88 -5.87 27.42 19.97
N SER A 89 -5.11 27.88 20.96
CA SER A 89 -3.82 28.53 20.73
C SER A 89 -2.85 27.61 20.01
N GLN A 90 -2.73 26.34 20.42
CA GLN A 90 -1.87 25.36 19.75
C GLN A 90 -2.25 25.13 18.28
N LEU A 91 -3.55 25.09 17.96
CA LEU A 91 -4.02 24.98 16.59
C LEU A 91 -3.65 26.22 15.76
N VAL A 92 -3.92 27.42 16.28
CA VAL A 92 -3.59 28.67 15.58
C VAL A 92 -2.07 28.82 15.40
N ASP A 93 -1.29 28.48 16.42
CA ASP A 93 0.16 28.51 16.39
C ASP A 93 0.72 27.50 15.38
N PHE A 94 0.17 26.28 15.32
CA PHE A 94 0.54 25.29 14.32
C PHE A 94 0.29 25.81 12.90
N LEU A 95 -0.89 26.38 12.65
CA LEU A 95 -1.30 26.86 11.33
C LEU A 95 -0.50 28.08 10.87
N LYS A 96 -0.18 29.00 11.78
CA LYS A 96 0.50 30.26 11.46
C LYS A 96 2.01 30.22 11.69
N ASN A 97 2.57 29.05 12.02
CA ASN A 97 4.00 28.88 12.22
C ASN A 97 4.75 29.19 10.91
N PRO A 98 5.62 30.22 10.86
CA PRO A 98 6.37 30.56 9.65
C PRO A 98 7.32 29.45 9.17
N LYS A 99 7.69 28.52 10.06
CA LYS A 99 8.54 27.37 9.72
C LYS A 99 7.77 26.24 9.04
N THR A 100 6.44 26.23 9.13
CA THR A 100 5.61 25.23 8.44
C THR A 100 5.42 25.67 6.99
N SER A 101 6.12 25.00 6.10
CA SER A 101 6.07 25.24 4.65
C SER A 101 5.54 24.06 3.85
N VAL A 102 5.27 22.92 4.50
CA VAL A 102 4.79 21.69 3.87
C VAL A 102 3.43 21.35 4.47
N TRP A 103 2.45 21.16 3.60
CA TRP A 103 1.07 20.81 3.98
C TRP A 103 0.67 19.51 3.27
N GLU A 104 0.81 18.40 3.97
CA GLU A 104 0.55 17.06 3.43
C GLU A 104 -0.95 16.87 3.16
N ASN A 105 -1.29 16.25 2.02
CA ASN A 105 -2.67 16.03 1.58
C ASN A 105 -3.54 17.30 1.49
N SER A 106 -2.94 18.50 1.44
CA SER A 106 -3.67 19.72 1.13
C SER A 106 -4.20 19.70 -0.30
N TRP A 107 -5.33 20.36 -0.52
CA TRP A 107 -5.81 20.68 -1.85
C TRP A 107 -5.01 21.84 -2.45
N VAL A 108 -5.17 22.04 -3.75
CA VAL A 108 -4.58 23.16 -4.49
C VAL A 108 -5.65 24.14 -4.90
N ARG A 109 -5.27 25.42 -4.98
CA ARG A 109 -6.16 26.51 -5.42
C ARG A 109 -5.68 27.02 -6.77
N ILE A 110 -6.55 27.02 -7.77
CA ILE A 110 -6.25 27.38 -9.16
C ILE A 110 -7.16 28.54 -9.58
N PRO A 111 -6.62 29.66 -10.10
CA PRO A 111 -7.45 30.68 -10.72
C PRO A 111 -8.07 30.15 -12.01
N VAL A 112 -9.37 30.34 -12.22
CA VAL A 112 -10.09 29.84 -13.41
C VAL A 112 -9.53 30.45 -14.70
N LYS A 113 -8.91 31.64 -14.66
CA LYS A 113 -8.26 32.21 -15.85
C LYS A 113 -7.02 31.43 -16.33
N LYS A 114 -6.45 30.58 -15.47
CA LYS A 114 -5.29 29.73 -15.77
C LYS A 114 -5.69 28.32 -16.23
N THR A 115 -6.98 28.00 -16.28
CA THR A 115 -7.46 26.72 -16.82
C THR A 115 -7.77 26.86 -18.31
N SER A 116 -7.38 25.87 -19.10
CA SER A 116 -7.72 25.80 -20.52
C SER A 116 -9.21 25.45 -20.71
N LYS A 117 -9.70 25.56 -21.95
CA LYS A 117 -11.08 25.17 -22.28
C LYS A 117 -11.34 23.68 -21.97
N SER A 118 -10.42 22.79 -22.36
CA SER A 118 -10.53 21.34 -22.10
C SER A 118 -10.58 21.03 -20.61
N VAL A 119 -9.79 21.73 -19.79
CA VAL A 119 -9.78 21.58 -18.32
C VAL A 119 -11.11 22.01 -17.71
N ASN A 120 -11.69 23.11 -18.19
CA ASN A 120 -12.99 23.57 -17.70
C ASN A 120 -14.13 22.62 -18.10
N GLU A 121 -14.09 22.08 -19.31
CA GLU A 121 -15.06 21.07 -19.76
C GLU A 121 -14.95 19.78 -18.93
N GLU A 122 -13.73 19.28 -18.67
CA GLU A 122 -13.51 18.13 -17.79
C GLU A 122 -14.05 18.38 -16.38
N PHE A 123 -13.70 19.53 -15.79
CA PHE A 123 -14.17 19.90 -14.45
C PHE A 123 -15.71 19.95 -14.37
N LEU A 124 -16.37 20.56 -15.35
CA LEU A 124 -17.83 20.63 -15.38
C LEU A 124 -18.48 19.26 -15.60
N ASN A 125 -17.90 18.42 -16.46
CA ASN A 125 -18.37 17.05 -16.67
C ASN A 125 -18.30 16.22 -15.37
N ASP A 126 -17.27 16.41 -14.57
CA ASP A 126 -17.09 15.70 -13.28
C ASP A 126 -17.96 16.25 -12.15
N MET A 127 -18.66 17.38 -12.35
CA MET A 127 -19.65 17.91 -11.40
C MET A 127 -21.03 17.25 -11.54
N HIS A 128 -21.24 16.38 -12.52
CA HIS A 128 -22.48 15.60 -12.65
C HIS A 128 -22.57 14.48 -11.60
N SER A 129 -23.79 14.23 -11.09
CA SER A 129 -24.03 13.18 -10.08
C SER A 129 -23.93 11.75 -10.64
N ASP A 130 -24.23 11.58 -11.94
CA ASP A 130 -23.93 10.38 -12.71
C ASP A 130 -23.17 10.79 -13.97
N ARG A 131 -21.89 10.41 -14.07
CA ARG A 131 -21.02 10.78 -15.19
C ARG A 131 -21.41 10.12 -16.51
N LEU A 132 -22.22 9.06 -16.48
CA LEU A 132 -22.74 8.42 -17.71
C LEU A 132 -23.97 9.14 -18.27
N ASP A 133 -24.57 10.07 -17.52
CA ASP A 133 -25.74 10.83 -17.94
C ASP A 133 -25.46 12.34 -17.88
N SER A 134 -25.25 12.95 -19.04
CA SER A 134 -25.01 14.39 -19.18
C SER A 134 -26.21 15.26 -18.80
N ASN A 135 -27.41 14.68 -18.67
CA ASN A 135 -28.60 15.36 -18.15
C ASN A 135 -28.79 15.14 -16.64
N SER A 136 -27.91 14.38 -15.99
CA SER A 136 -28.00 14.17 -14.55
C SER A 136 -27.82 15.49 -13.81
N VAL A 137 -28.49 15.59 -12.66
CA VAL A 137 -28.33 16.75 -11.77
C VAL A 137 -26.87 16.88 -11.34
N LEU A 138 -26.45 18.11 -11.05
CA LEU A 138 -25.14 18.35 -10.48
C LEU A 138 -25.05 17.75 -9.07
N ARG A 139 -23.83 17.39 -8.67
CA ARG A 139 -23.52 16.91 -7.33
C ARG A 139 -23.89 17.94 -6.26
N SER A 140 -24.32 17.44 -5.11
CA SER A 140 -24.74 18.26 -3.97
C SER A 140 -23.58 19.00 -3.30
N ASP A 141 -22.36 18.49 -3.43
CA ASP A 141 -21.15 19.02 -2.82
C ASP A 141 -20.37 20.03 -3.69
N ARG A 142 -20.88 20.37 -4.89
CA ARG A 142 -20.23 21.30 -5.85
C ARG A 142 -19.64 22.57 -5.22
N ASN A 143 -20.37 23.18 -4.28
CA ASN A 143 -20.00 24.49 -3.73
C ASN A 143 -18.69 24.48 -2.94
N ILE A 144 -18.15 23.31 -2.59
CA ILE A 144 -16.87 23.21 -1.88
C ILE A 144 -15.65 23.44 -2.80
N PHE A 145 -15.85 23.33 -4.12
CA PHE A 145 -14.78 23.44 -5.12
C PHE A 145 -14.62 24.84 -5.68
N GLU A 146 -15.67 25.66 -5.70
CA GLU A 146 -15.66 26.99 -6.32
C GLU A 146 -15.65 28.07 -5.23
N PHE A 147 -14.78 29.09 -5.37
CA PHE A 147 -14.79 30.25 -4.49
C PHE A 147 -14.30 31.52 -5.21
N GLU A 148 -14.58 32.68 -4.63
CA GLU A 148 -14.13 33.97 -5.15
C GLU A 148 -13.00 34.54 -4.27
N LYS A 149 -11.97 35.10 -4.91
CA LYS A 149 -10.85 35.77 -4.24
C LYS A 149 -10.44 36.98 -5.05
N ASP A 150 -10.43 38.15 -4.42
CA ASP A 150 -10.04 39.43 -5.02
C ASP A 150 -10.82 39.76 -6.31
N GLY A 151 -12.11 39.40 -6.38
CA GLY A 151 -12.96 39.60 -7.56
C GLY A 151 -12.74 38.60 -8.69
N GLU A 152 -11.87 37.61 -8.49
CA GLU A 152 -11.55 36.54 -9.44
C GLU A 152 -12.17 35.21 -9.00
N LYS A 153 -12.61 34.40 -9.96
CA LYS A 153 -13.10 33.03 -9.71
C LYS A 153 -11.94 32.05 -9.60
N TRP A 154 -11.99 31.21 -8.58
CA TRP A 154 -11.01 30.17 -8.32
C TRP A 154 -11.70 28.83 -8.10
N ILE A 155 -10.97 27.76 -8.41
CA ILE A 155 -11.32 26.40 -8.02
C ILE A 155 -10.31 25.88 -6.98
N ARG A 156 -10.77 25.03 -6.07
CA ARG A 156 -9.93 24.22 -5.19
C ARG A 156 -10.20 22.75 -5.42
N VAL A 157 -9.15 21.97 -5.61
CA VAL A 157 -9.24 20.54 -5.96
C VAL A 157 -8.16 19.72 -5.24
N PRO A 158 -8.44 18.44 -4.91
CA PRO A 158 -7.40 17.55 -4.39
C PRO A 158 -6.32 17.28 -5.44
N VAL A 159 -5.08 17.04 -5.00
CA VAL A 159 -3.94 16.76 -5.91
C VAL A 159 -4.19 15.53 -6.79
N SER A 160 -4.91 14.53 -6.30
CA SER A 160 -5.28 13.35 -7.10
C SER A 160 -6.14 13.72 -8.32
N TYR A 161 -6.97 14.76 -8.21
CA TYR A 161 -7.74 15.28 -9.34
C TYR A 161 -6.92 16.23 -10.23
N LEU A 162 -5.95 16.94 -9.65
CA LEU A 162 -5.01 17.78 -10.39
C LEU A 162 -4.28 17.02 -11.50
N LEU A 163 -3.91 15.74 -11.26
CA LEU A 163 -3.29 14.88 -12.27
C LEU A 163 -4.17 14.71 -13.51
N ASN A 164 -5.48 14.52 -13.30
CA ASN A 164 -6.44 14.40 -14.40
C ASN A 164 -6.64 15.73 -15.14
N LEU A 165 -6.68 16.85 -14.42
CA LEU A 165 -6.73 18.18 -15.05
C LEU A 165 -5.47 18.47 -15.88
N ALA A 166 -4.29 18.10 -15.37
CA ALA A 166 -3.04 18.23 -16.11
C ALA A 166 -3.06 17.43 -17.41
N LEU A 167 -3.55 16.18 -17.35
CA LEU A 167 -3.68 15.32 -18.52
C LEU A 167 -4.73 15.85 -19.52
N ALA A 168 -5.87 16.38 -19.03
CA ALA A 168 -6.89 17.03 -19.87
C ALA A 168 -6.38 18.31 -20.55
N SER A 169 -5.48 19.06 -19.91
CA SER A 169 -4.82 20.21 -20.51
C SER A 169 -3.94 19.78 -21.69
N ILE A 170 -3.10 18.75 -21.49
CA ILE A 170 -2.20 18.23 -22.53
C ILE A 170 -3.01 17.64 -23.69
N GLN A 171 -4.08 16.91 -23.39
CA GLN A 171 -5.01 16.40 -24.39
C GLN A 171 -5.58 17.52 -25.27
N GLY A 172 -5.89 18.70 -24.73
CA GLY A 172 -6.45 19.80 -25.52
C GLY A 172 -5.43 20.58 -26.35
N GLU A 173 -4.14 20.30 -26.20
CA GLU A 173 -3.03 21.07 -26.78
C GLU A 173 -2.09 20.21 -27.66
N SER A 174 -2.37 18.91 -27.82
CA SER A 174 -1.48 17.96 -28.50
C SER A 174 -2.01 17.46 -29.86
N ILE A 175 -1.27 16.55 -30.50
CA ILE A 175 -1.68 15.93 -31.76
C ILE A 175 -2.83 14.93 -31.55
N PRO A 176 -3.74 14.72 -32.53
CA PRO A 176 -4.94 13.89 -32.37
C PRO A 176 -4.71 12.49 -31.79
N GLN A 177 -3.58 11.86 -32.11
CA GLN A 177 -3.21 10.54 -31.60
C GLN A 177 -2.94 10.57 -30.10
N VAL A 178 -2.27 11.61 -29.61
CA VAL A 178 -2.04 11.82 -28.17
C VAL A 178 -3.35 12.12 -27.48
N GLU A 179 -4.25 12.90 -28.09
CA GLU A 179 -5.55 13.22 -27.48
C GLU A 179 -6.37 11.95 -27.17
N GLN A 180 -6.45 11.04 -28.13
CA GLN A 180 -7.20 9.78 -27.99
C GLN A 180 -6.60 8.86 -26.92
N LEU A 181 -5.28 8.82 -26.81
CA LEU A 181 -4.57 7.98 -25.85
C LEU A 181 -4.61 8.58 -24.44
N ALA A 182 -4.47 9.91 -24.32
CA ALA A 182 -4.59 10.61 -23.06
C ALA A 182 -5.95 10.35 -22.40
N GLU A 183 -7.04 10.35 -23.18
CA GLU A 183 -8.38 10.04 -22.71
C GLU A 183 -8.46 8.64 -22.08
N LYS A 184 -7.84 7.64 -22.70
CA LYS A 184 -7.77 6.28 -22.15
C LYS A 184 -6.93 6.23 -20.87
N LEU A 185 -5.88 7.02 -20.76
CA LEU A 185 -4.99 7.01 -19.60
C LEU A 185 -5.61 7.63 -18.34
N LYS A 186 -6.59 8.54 -18.47
CA LYS A 186 -7.28 9.18 -17.33
C LYS A 186 -7.89 8.16 -16.35
N ILE A 187 -8.40 7.03 -16.86
CA ILE A 187 -9.06 6.01 -16.00
C ILE A 187 -8.10 5.37 -15.00
N HIS A 188 -6.79 5.46 -15.25
CA HIS A 188 -5.75 4.89 -14.40
C HIS A 188 -5.35 5.81 -13.24
N PHE A 189 -5.87 7.04 -13.16
CA PHE A 189 -5.66 7.97 -12.06
C PHE A 189 -6.91 8.09 -11.20
N LEU A 190 -6.95 7.31 -10.12
CA LEU A 190 -8.10 7.22 -9.23
C LEU A 190 -8.04 8.31 -8.15
N ASN A 191 -9.20 8.91 -7.91
CA ASN A 191 -9.44 9.87 -6.84
C ASN A 191 -10.39 9.19 -5.87
N ASP A 192 -9.89 8.50 -4.86
CA ASP A 192 -10.76 7.65 -4.02
C ASP A 192 -10.46 7.74 -2.52
N ASN A 193 -9.19 7.85 -2.14
CA ASN A 193 -8.77 8.01 -0.74
C ASN A 193 -8.08 9.36 -0.53
N ASN A 194 -7.42 9.57 0.60
CA ASN A 194 -6.77 10.84 0.94
C ASN A 194 -5.65 11.23 -0.04
N SER A 195 -5.06 10.24 -0.71
CA SER A 195 -3.92 10.42 -1.61
C SER A 195 -4.25 9.95 -3.03
N PRO A 196 -3.49 10.37 -4.06
CA PRO A 196 -3.64 9.82 -5.40
C PRO A 196 -3.29 8.34 -5.46
N GLU A 197 -4.09 7.60 -6.20
CA GLU A 197 -3.85 6.20 -6.54
C GLU A 197 -3.73 6.07 -8.05
N SER A 198 -2.82 5.21 -8.49
CA SER A 198 -2.74 4.84 -9.91
C SER A 198 -2.70 3.34 -10.12
N THR A 199 -3.32 2.88 -11.20
CA THR A 199 -3.29 1.48 -11.64
C THR A 199 -2.39 1.33 -12.86
N SER A 200 -1.88 0.12 -13.11
CA SER A 200 -1.07 -0.14 -14.31
C SER A 200 -1.76 0.32 -15.58
N PHE A 201 -1.03 1.02 -16.46
CA PHE A 201 -1.58 1.54 -17.72
C PHE A 201 -1.98 0.43 -18.71
N HIS A 202 -1.38 -0.75 -18.57
CA HIS A 202 -1.77 -1.95 -19.29
C HIS A 202 -1.53 -3.21 -18.44
N VAL A 203 -2.20 -4.29 -18.82
CA VAL A 203 -1.92 -5.60 -18.23
C VAL A 203 -0.63 -6.13 -18.83
N MET A 204 0.31 -6.49 -17.95
CA MET A 204 1.59 -7.04 -18.35
C MET A 204 1.47 -8.55 -18.53
N ASN A 205 2.18 -9.08 -19.53
CA ASN A 205 2.33 -10.50 -19.80
C ASN A 205 3.82 -10.86 -19.64
N PRO A 206 4.32 -11.03 -18.41
CA PRO A 206 5.75 -11.21 -18.19
C PRO A 206 6.25 -12.48 -18.90
N GLY A 207 7.10 -12.31 -19.91
CA GLY A 207 7.48 -13.37 -20.85
C GLY A 207 8.32 -14.52 -20.26
N GLU A 208 8.70 -15.47 -21.12
CA GLU A 208 9.53 -16.66 -20.77
C GLU A 208 10.97 -16.32 -20.37
N ALA A 209 11.48 -15.13 -20.71
CA ALA A 209 12.85 -14.73 -20.44
C ALA A 209 13.08 -14.34 -18.96
N SER A 210 14.33 -14.45 -18.52
CA SER A 210 14.79 -13.96 -17.22
C SER A 210 14.44 -12.49 -17.03
N GLY A 211 13.67 -12.17 -15.97
CA GLY A 211 13.30 -10.79 -15.63
C GLY A 211 11.80 -10.49 -15.58
N ARG A 212 10.92 -11.41 -15.19
CA ARG A 212 9.46 -11.15 -15.09
C ARG A 212 9.16 -9.97 -14.16
N GLY A 213 9.78 -9.94 -12.99
CA GLY A 213 9.67 -8.82 -12.06
C GLY A 213 10.22 -7.50 -12.62
N ILE A 214 11.18 -7.53 -13.56
CA ILE A 214 11.73 -6.32 -14.17
C ILE A 214 10.73 -5.63 -15.08
N GLU A 215 9.89 -6.40 -15.77
CA GLU A 215 8.87 -5.84 -16.65
C GLU A 215 7.77 -5.17 -15.84
N ILE A 216 7.38 -5.80 -14.72
CA ILE A 216 6.45 -5.21 -13.74
C ILE A 216 7.04 -3.93 -13.13
N ALA A 217 8.32 -3.95 -12.78
CA ALA A 217 9.01 -2.79 -12.23
C ALA A 217 9.16 -1.64 -13.24
N ARG A 218 9.34 -1.93 -14.53
CA ARG A 218 9.44 -0.92 -15.59
C ARG A 218 8.13 -0.19 -15.84
N GLU A 219 6.99 -0.89 -15.85
CA GLU A 219 5.69 -0.22 -15.97
C GLU A 219 5.44 0.68 -14.76
N ALA A 220 5.76 0.17 -13.57
CA ALA A 220 5.71 0.92 -12.32
C ALA A 220 6.59 2.19 -12.35
N SER A 221 7.85 2.09 -12.77
CA SER A 221 8.77 3.23 -12.86
C SER A 221 8.32 4.24 -13.93
N PHE A 222 7.82 3.75 -15.07
CA PHE A 222 7.26 4.56 -16.14
C PHE A 222 6.06 5.40 -15.66
N ARG A 223 5.11 4.77 -14.97
CA ARG A 223 3.93 5.46 -14.43
C ARG A 223 4.28 6.43 -13.31
N PHE A 224 5.29 6.13 -12.51
CA PHE A 224 5.83 7.08 -11.53
C PHE A 224 6.41 8.31 -12.22
N LEU A 225 7.27 8.16 -13.24
CA LEU A 225 7.80 9.28 -14.02
C LEU A 225 6.67 10.11 -14.64
N PHE A 226 5.70 9.44 -15.26
CA PHE A 226 4.54 10.11 -15.86
C PHE A 226 3.79 10.98 -14.83
N SER A 227 3.55 10.44 -13.64
CA SER A 227 2.90 11.16 -12.53
C SER A 227 3.71 12.38 -12.07
N GLN A 228 5.04 12.25 -12.01
CA GLN A 228 5.94 13.37 -11.66
C GLN A 228 5.87 14.48 -12.71
N LEU A 229 5.85 14.14 -13.99
CA LEU A 229 5.74 15.11 -15.09
C LEU A 229 4.41 15.85 -15.05
N LEU A 230 3.29 15.16 -14.82
CA LEU A 230 1.97 15.78 -14.67
C LEU A 230 1.95 16.82 -13.53
N VAL A 231 2.60 16.51 -12.39
CA VAL A 231 2.72 17.46 -11.27
C VAL A 231 3.59 18.66 -11.64
N GLN A 232 4.74 18.44 -12.28
CA GLN A 232 5.61 19.55 -12.70
C GLN A 232 4.94 20.46 -13.73
N TYR A 233 4.22 19.86 -14.69
CA TYR A 233 3.41 20.60 -15.65
C TYR A 233 2.31 21.40 -14.95
N ALA A 234 1.52 20.78 -14.07
CA ALA A 234 0.46 21.46 -13.32
C ALA A 234 0.98 22.62 -12.47
N ASN A 235 2.16 22.47 -11.86
CA ASN A 235 2.80 23.51 -11.06
C ASN A 235 3.03 24.80 -11.87
N GLN A 236 3.38 24.67 -13.16
CA GLN A 236 3.62 25.79 -14.07
C GLN A 236 2.32 26.23 -14.76
N LYS A 237 1.67 25.33 -15.49
CA LYS A 237 0.51 25.60 -16.35
C LYS A 237 -0.63 26.28 -15.60
N PHE A 238 -0.96 25.78 -14.42
CA PHE A 238 -2.08 26.30 -13.61
C PHE A 238 -1.68 27.46 -12.70
N GLY A 239 -0.45 27.99 -12.85
CA GLY A 239 0.04 29.13 -12.07
C GLY A 239 0.20 28.84 -10.58
N LEU A 240 0.41 27.58 -10.19
CA LEU A 240 0.55 27.22 -8.77
C LEU A 240 1.79 27.89 -8.18
N LEU A 241 2.93 27.82 -8.87
CA LEU A 241 4.17 28.47 -8.42
C LEU A 241 4.01 29.99 -8.28
N GLU A 242 3.36 30.63 -9.25
CA GLU A 242 3.04 32.07 -9.21
C GLU A 242 2.14 32.42 -8.02
N SER A 243 1.18 31.55 -7.70
CA SER A 243 0.29 31.70 -6.54
C SER A 243 0.95 31.37 -5.19
N GLY A 244 2.21 30.93 -5.20
CA GLY A 244 2.98 30.54 -4.02
C GLY A 244 2.61 29.17 -3.47
N GLN A 245 2.17 28.25 -4.34
CA GLN A 245 1.93 26.83 -4.07
C GLN A 245 2.86 25.97 -4.94
N LYS A 246 3.44 24.91 -4.38
CA LYS A 246 4.19 23.91 -5.13
C LYS A 246 3.73 22.52 -4.72
N VAL A 247 3.26 21.73 -5.67
CA VAL A 247 2.80 20.36 -5.44
C VAL A 247 3.96 19.40 -5.62
N GLU A 248 4.03 18.41 -4.74
CA GLU A 248 4.94 17.28 -4.85
C GLU A 248 4.20 15.97 -4.59
N ILE A 249 4.56 14.94 -5.35
CA ILE A 249 4.09 13.56 -5.18
C ILE A 249 5.31 12.66 -4.94
N PHE A 250 5.20 11.68 -4.05
CA PHE A 250 6.30 10.79 -3.68
C PHE A 250 5.76 9.55 -2.96
N PHE A 251 6.58 8.51 -2.77
CA PHE A 251 6.17 7.36 -1.95
C PHE A 251 6.46 7.62 -0.48
N GLN A 252 5.43 7.53 0.35
CA GLN A 252 5.59 7.48 1.79
C GLN A 252 4.50 6.58 2.40
N PRO A 253 4.89 5.52 3.12
CA PRO A 253 3.94 4.53 3.63
C PRO A 253 3.17 4.97 4.88
N HIS A 254 3.60 6.06 5.54
CA HIS A 254 3.04 6.55 6.81
C HIS A 254 2.47 7.96 6.67
N PRO A 255 1.38 8.29 7.39
CA PRO A 255 0.94 9.67 7.56
C PRO A 255 2.07 10.51 8.20
N ALA A 256 2.29 11.69 7.65
CA ALA A 256 3.34 12.61 8.11
C ALA A 256 3.10 13.10 9.55
N GLU A 257 4.18 13.43 10.26
CA GLU A 257 4.14 13.92 11.64
C GLU A 257 3.31 15.21 11.78
N ASN A 258 3.33 16.08 10.76
CA ASN A 258 2.51 17.29 10.72
C ASN A 258 1.02 16.95 10.64
N GLN A 259 0.62 16.04 9.75
CA GLN A 259 -0.76 15.56 9.64
C GLN A 259 -1.22 14.85 10.92
N LYS A 260 -0.38 14.00 11.53
CA LYS A 260 -0.65 13.36 12.83
C LYS A 260 -0.82 14.39 13.95
N SER A 261 -0.01 15.45 13.95
CA SER A 261 -0.09 16.53 14.92
C SER A 261 -1.36 17.35 14.75
N LEU A 262 -1.72 17.69 13.51
CA LEU A 262 -2.95 18.39 13.19
C LEU A 262 -4.19 17.57 13.59
N ASN A 263 -4.19 16.27 13.29
CA ASN A 263 -5.28 15.35 13.66
C ASN A 263 -5.58 15.35 15.17
N ARG A 264 -4.57 15.54 16.02
CA ARG A 264 -4.77 15.65 17.48
C ARG A 264 -5.42 16.98 17.92
N LEU A 265 -5.37 18.00 17.07
CA LEU A 265 -5.87 19.34 17.37
C LEU A 265 -7.29 19.56 16.86
N ILE A 266 -7.68 18.92 15.76
CA ILE A 266 -9.01 19.05 15.14
C ILE A 266 -9.99 17.96 15.58
N SER A 267 -11.25 18.08 15.14
CA SER A 267 -12.28 17.04 15.36
C SER A 267 -12.16 15.93 14.30
N ASP A 268 -12.71 14.76 14.61
CA ASP A 268 -12.77 13.62 13.69
C ASP A 268 -13.63 13.91 12.44
N ASN A 269 -14.72 14.68 12.59
CA ASN A 269 -15.51 15.11 11.45
C ASN A 269 -14.73 16.09 10.55
N GLN A 270 -14.08 17.08 11.16
CA GLN A 270 -13.26 18.05 10.44
C GLN A 270 -12.11 17.36 9.69
N TYR A 271 -11.48 16.35 10.31
CA TYR A 271 -10.43 15.57 9.65
C TYR A 271 -10.95 14.90 8.37
N ARG A 272 -12.13 14.28 8.41
CA ARG A 272 -12.74 13.69 7.21
C ARG A 272 -13.08 14.74 6.15
N GLU A 273 -13.62 15.89 6.53
CA GLU A 273 -13.94 16.96 5.58
C GLU A 273 -12.71 17.52 4.87
N LEU A 274 -11.57 17.59 5.57
CA LEU A 274 -10.33 18.11 5.02
C LEU A 274 -9.56 17.10 4.16
N PHE A 275 -9.54 15.83 4.58
CA PHE A 275 -8.63 14.84 4.00
C PHE A 275 -9.31 13.76 3.17
N CYS A 276 -10.58 13.41 3.43
CA CYS A 276 -11.25 12.40 2.60
C CYS A 276 -11.49 12.97 1.20
N SER A 277 -11.10 12.19 0.19
CA SER A 277 -11.29 12.59 -1.19
C SER A 277 -12.79 12.71 -1.56
N PRO A 278 -13.15 13.75 -2.32
CA PRO A 278 -14.50 13.93 -2.85
C PRO A 278 -14.85 12.95 -3.99
N CYS A 279 -13.91 12.13 -4.45
CA CYS A 279 -14.13 11.13 -5.49
C CYS A 279 -14.65 11.73 -6.82
N LEU A 280 -13.94 12.73 -7.36
CA LEU A 280 -14.30 13.44 -8.60
C LEU A 280 -14.05 12.59 -9.85
N SER A 281 -12.93 11.87 -9.91
CA SER A 281 -12.52 11.08 -11.09
C SER A 281 -12.43 9.58 -10.76
N GLY A 282 -12.61 8.75 -11.80
CA GLY A 282 -12.50 7.29 -11.70
C GLY A 282 -13.77 6.56 -11.24
N TRP A 283 -14.87 7.27 -11.00
CA TRP A 283 -16.12 6.69 -10.52
C TRP A 283 -17.32 7.21 -11.32
N GLN A 284 -18.29 6.33 -11.60
CA GLN A 284 -19.56 6.75 -12.21
C GLN A 284 -20.34 7.68 -11.28
N ASN A 285 -20.47 7.31 -10.00
CA ASN A 285 -21.14 8.11 -8.98
C ASN A 285 -20.15 8.44 -7.86
N GLY A 286 -19.52 9.60 -7.95
CA GLY A 286 -18.50 10.04 -7.02
C GLY A 286 -19.03 10.29 -5.60
N GLU A 287 -20.24 10.81 -5.42
CA GLU A 287 -20.82 11.05 -4.09
C GLU A 287 -21.03 9.77 -3.30
N LYS A 288 -21.52 8.69 -3.94
CA LYS A 288 -21.62 7.36 -3.31
C LYS A 288 -20.26 6.84 -2.88
N LYS A 289 -19.23 7.00 -3.72
CA LYS A 289 -17.87 6.56 -3.38
C LYS A 289 -17.30 7.41 -2.24
N ALA A 290 -17.47 8.73 -2.25
CA ALA A 290 -17.05 9.61 -1.17
C ALA A 290 -17.73 9.23 0.16
N ALA A 291 -19.04 8.90 0.12
CA ALA A 291 -19.76 8.41 1.29
C ALA A 291 -19.21 7.06 1.81
N TYR A 292 -18.85 6.14 0.91
CA TYR A 292 -18.17 4.89 1.26
C TYR A 292 -16.82 5.14 1.94
N MET A 293 -16.05 6.12 1.46
CA MET A 293 -14.74 6.43 2.02
C MET A 293 -14.84 7.09 3.40
N ARG A 294 -15.82 7.97 3.60
CA ARG A 294 -16.16 8.51 4.93
C ARG A 294 -16.54 7.39 5.91
N LEU A 295 -17.31 6.39 5.46
CA LEU A 295 -17.62 5.21 6.25
C LEU A 295 -16.36 4.44 6.66
N CYS A 296 -15.44 4.20 5.72
CA CYS A 296 -14.16 3.54 6.03
C CYS A 296 -13.40 4.26 7.15
N HIS A 297 -13.30 5.60 7.08
CA HIS A 297 -12.66 6.41 8.12
C HIS A 297 -13.35 6.32 9.48
N GLU A 298 -14.68 6.38 9.49
CA GLU A 298 -15.48 6.29 10.70
C GLU A 298 -15.32 4.92 11.38
N VAL A 299 -15.37 3.84 10.60
CA VAL A 299 -15.25 2.46 11.09
C VAL A 299 -13.86 2.22 11.67
N LEU A 300 -12.78 2.61 10.98
CA LEU A 300 -11.42 2.41 11.51
C LEU A 300 -11.15 3.23 12.77
N SER A 301 -11.67 4.47 12.83
CA SER A 301 -11.53 5.31 14.02
C SER A 301 -12.26 4.72 15.23
N ARG A 302 -13.47 4.18 15.03
CA ARG A 302 -14.23 3.45 16.07
C ARG A 302 -13.57 2.13 16.46
N SER A 303 -13.09 1.37 15.48
CA SER A 303 -12.41 0.09 15.69
C SER A 303 -11.19 0.26 16.61
N HIS A 304 -10.44 1.36 16.45
CA HIS A 304 -9.31 1.67 17.30
C HIS A 304 -9.68 1.87 18.78
N LEU A 305 -10.89 2.36 19.11
CA LEU A 305 -11.36 2.40 20.50
C LEU A 305 -11.70 1.00 21.03
N ASN A 306 -12.19 0.11 20.16
CA ASN A 306 -12.55 -1.27 20.47
C ASN A 306 -11.34 -2.21 20.65
N ILE A 307 -10.10 -1.71 20.51
CA ILE A 307 -8.91 -2.45 20.93
C ILE A 307 -8.80 -2.56 22.45
N ILE A 308 -9.29 -1.56 23.20
CA ILE A 308 -9.04 -1.44 24.65
C ILE A 308 -9.58 -2.66 25.41
N PRO A 309 -10.83 -3.11 25.18
CA PRO A 309 -11.34 -4.34 25.79
C PRO A 309 -10.47 -5.56 25.42
N LYS A 310 -10.08 -5.71 24.15
CA LYS A 310 -9.26 -6.85 23.69
C LYS A 310 -7.87 -6.87 24.36
N ILE A 311 -7.24 -5.70 24.55
CA ILE A 311 -5.95 -5.59 25.27
C ILE A 311 -6.12 -5.92 26.76
N LYS A 312 -7.25 -5.53 27.37
CA LYS A 312 -7.58 -5.86 28.76
C LYS A 312 -7.82 -7.35 28.96
N ASP A 313 -8.60 -7.98 28.09
CA ASP A 313 -8.87 -9.43 28.11
C ASP A 313 -7.60 -10.23 27.82
N ALA A 314 -6.73 -9.72 26.95
CA ALA A 314 -5.39 -10.26 26.74
C ALA A 314 -4.47 -10.09 27.97
N GLY A 315 -4.89 -9.44 29.07
CA GLY A 315 -4.12 -9.27 30.30
C GLY A 315 -2.87 -8.39 30.12
N ILE A 316 -2.87 -7.54 29.09
CA ILE A 316 -1.77 -6.61 28.79
C ILE A 316 -1.91 -5.33 29.62
N LEU A 317 -3.13 -4.80 29.68
CA LEU A 317 -3.55 -3.79 30.63
C LEU A 317 -3.88 -4.47 31.95
N LYS A 318 -3.23 -4.03 33.02
CA LYS A 318 -3.42 -4.58 34.38
C LYS A 318 -4.32 -3.71 35.25
N ASN A 319 -4.41 -2.43 34.92
CA ASN A 319 -5.12 -1.41 35.67
C ASN A 319 -6.08 -0.69 34.69
N ASN A 320 -7.10 -0.01 35.22
CA ASN A 320 -8.06 0.77 34.42
C ASN A 320 -7.52 2.16 34.00
N LEU A 321 -6.22 2.43 34.20
CA LEU A 321 -5.59 3.64 33.69
C LEU A 321 -5.16 3.39 32.25
N VAL A 322 -5.80 4.09 31.32
CA VAL A 322 -5.53 4.03 29.89
C VAL A 322 -5.43 5.44 29.34
N VAL A 323 -4.53 5.64 28.38
CA VAL A 323 -4.59 6.79 27.48
C VAL A 323 -5.69 6.50 26.47
N LEU A 324 -6.73 7.33 26.43
CA LEU A 324 -7.73 7.16 25.39
C LEU A 324 -7.09 7.48 24.04
N PRO A 325 -7.14 6.58 23.05
CA PRO A 325 -6.66 6.89 21.73
C PRO A 325 -7.51 8.01 21.13
N SER A 326 -6.93 8.73 20.16
CA SER A 326 -7.67 9.73 19.39
C SER A 326 -8.92 9.08 18.78
N THR A 327 -10.05 9.77 18.83
CA THR A 327 -11.29 9.37 18.16
C THR A 327 -11.21 9.54 16.64
N SER A 328 -10.11 10.09 16.12
CA SER A 328 -9.82 10.24 14.70
C SER A 328 -8.55 9.48 14.35
N SER A 329 -8.62 8.58 13.37
CA SER A 329 -7.50 7.79 12.88
C SER A 329 -6.89 8.37 11.60
N THR A 330 -5.56 8.46 11.55
CA THR A 330 -4.82 8.74 10.30
C THR A 330 -4.56 7.49 9.47
N SER A 331 -5.04 6.31 9.91
CA SER A 331 -4.61 5.02 9.35
C SER A 331 -4.93 4.81 7.87
N LEU A 332 -5.95 5.47 7.31
CA LEU A 332 -6.25 5.40 5.87
C LEU A 332 -5.35 6.28 5.00
N SER A 333 -4.52 7.14 5.62
CA SER A 333 -3.40 7.80 4.92
C SER A 333 -2.12 6.94 4.92
N ASN A 334 -2.20 5.66 5.31
CA ASN A 334 -1.11 4.72 5.09
C ASN A 334 -1.13 4.24 3.65
N ASN A 335 -0.13 4.63 2.87
CA ASN A 335 -0.03 4.25 1.47
C ASN A 335 0.80 2.96 1.32
N GLY A 336 0.55 2.18 0.27
CA GLY A 336 1.37 1.04 -0.13
C GLY A 336 1.35 0.81 -1.63
N ILE A 337 1.98 -0.28 -2.05
CA ILE A 337 1.89 -0.77 -3.42
C ILE A 337 1.21 -2.14 -3.38
N HIS A 338 0.17 -2.31 -4.19
CA HIS A 338 -0.48 -3.60 -4.36
C HIS A 338 -0.01 -4.24 -5.65
N LEU A 339 0.30 -5.54 -5.60
CA LEU A 339 0.68 -6.31 -6.77
C LEU A 339 -0.39 -7.36 -7.02
N THR A 340 -1.00 -7.32 -8.20
CA THR A 340 -2.01 -8.27 -8.65
C THR A 340 -1.40 -9.20 -9.69
N LEU A 341 -1.53 -10.50 -9.47
CA LEU A 341 -1.20 -11.55 -10.43
C LEU A 341 -2.50 -12.21 -10.89
N GLY A 342 -2.64 -12.44 -12.18
CA GLY A 342 -3.75 -13.18 -12.77
C GLY A 342 -3.27 -14.43 -13.51
N SER A 343 -4.15 -15.43 -13.63
CA SER A 343 -3.92 -16.66 -14.39
C SER A 343 -4.88 -16.72 -15.57
N LYS A 344 -4.35 -16.82 -16.79
CA LYS A 344 -5.15 -16.96 -18.02
C LYS A 344 -5.90 -18.30 -18.05
N LEU A 345 -5.22 -19.39 -17.69
CA LEU A 345 -5.74 -20.75 -17.59
C LEU A 345 -6.90 -20.82 -16.62
N LEU A 346 -6.74 -20.33 -15.39
CA LEU A 346 -7.83 -20.34 -14.41
C LEU A 346 -9.00 -19.47 -14.85
N THR A 347 -8.70 -18.32 -15.48
CA THR A 347 -9.71 -17.42 -16.03
C THR A 347 -10.50 -18.08 -17.17
N GLU A 348 -9.82 -18.75 -18.09
CA GLU A 348 -10.43 -19.47 -19.20
C GLU A 348 -11.28 -20.63 -18.69
N MET A 349 -10.75 -21.47 -17.79
CA MET A 349 -11.50 -22.56 -17.17
C MET A 349 -12.76 -22.04 -16.49
N ARG A 350 -12.67 -20.92 -15.76
CA ARG A 350 -13.81 -20.32 -15.05
C ARG A 350 -14.85 -19.70 -15.98
N SER A 351 -14.43 -19.24 -17.15
CA SER A 351 -15.32 -18.69 -18.20
C SER A 351 -16.15 -19.76 -18.92
N GLN A 352 -15.66 -21.00 -18.96
CA GLN A 352 -16.29 -22.11 -19.68
C GLN A 352 -17.29 -22.89 -18.79
N GLN A 353 -18.50 -23.15 -19.30
CA GLN A 353 -19.56 -23.82 -18.52
C GLN A 353 -19.27 -25.29 -18.19
N TYR A 354 -18.43 -25.98 -18.97
CA TYR A 354 -18.19 -27.44 -18.85
C TYR A 354 -16.77 -27.82 -18.42
N SER A 355 -15.99 -26.86 -17.90
CA SER A 355 -14.60 -27.11 -17.44
C SER A 355 -14.52 -27.94 -16.15
N GLY A 356 -15.62 -28.04 -15.40
CA GLY A 356 -15.61 -28.60 -14.04
C GLY A 356 -15.00 -27.67 -13.00
N PHE A 357 -14.73 -26.41 -13.33
CA PHE A 357 -14.14 -25.39 -12.46
C PHE A 357 -15.08 -24.19 -12.31
N GLY A 358 -15.97 -24.24 -11.31
CA GLY A 358 -16.94 -23.18 -11.02
C GLY A 358 -16.51 -22.25 -9.89
N ALA A 359 -17.45 -21.44 -9.39
CA ALA A 359 -17.19 -20.48 -8.31
C ALA A 359 -16.78 -21.15 -6.99
N GLU A 360 -17.31 -22.34 -6.69
CA GLU A 360 -16.98 -23.10 -5.48
C GLU A 360 -15.54 -23.64 -5.56
N GLU A 361 -15.17 -24.22 -6.70
CA GLU A 361 -13.82 -24.72 -6.99
C GLU A 361 -12.79 -23.59 -6.94
N GLU A 362 -13.08 -22.47 -7.61
CA GLU A 362 -12.26 -21.25 -7.58
C GLU A 362 -12.04 -20.76 -6.15
N LYS A 363 -13.13 -20.60 -5.38
CA LYS A 363 -13.05 -20.11 -4.01
C LYS A 363 -12.26 -21.05 -3.11
N SER A 364 -12.48 -22.36 -3.22
CA SER A 364 -11.76 -23.36 -2.44
C SER A 364 -10.27 -23.35 -2.74
N LEU A 365 -9.89 -23.27 -4.02
CA LEU A 365 -8.50 -23.22 -4.46
C LEU A 365 -7.78 -21.94 -3.97
N VAL A 366 -8.34 -20.77 -4.27
CA VAL A 366 -7.65 -19.49 -4.03
C VAL A 366 -7.52 -19.16 -2.54
N ASP A 367 -8.50 -19.55 -1.72
CA ASP A 367 -8.38 -19.44 -0.26
C ASP A 367 -7.24 -20.31 0.27
N LEU A 368 -7.10 -21.55 -0.21
CA LEU A 368 -6.02 -22.43 0.21
C LEU A 368 -4.64 -21.93 -0.23
N VAL A 369 -4.54 -21.41 -1.47
CA VAL A 369 -3.33 -20.72 -1.95
C VAL A 369 -2.95 -19.57 -1.01
N SER A 370 -3.92 -18.76 -0.61
CA SER A 370 -3.69 -17.66 0.32
C SER A 370 -3.16 -18.14 1.68
N LYS A 371 -3.71 -19.23 2.22
CA LYS A 371 -3.23 -19.85 3.47
C LYS A 371 -1.79 -20.35 3.37
N VAL A 372 -1.41 -20.96 2.23
CA VAL A 372 -0.04 -21.40 2.00
C VAL A 372 0.89 -20.18 1.96
N VAL A 373 0.57 -19.16 1.16
CA VAL A 373 1.40 -17.96 0.98
C VAL A 373 1.59 -17.18 2.28
N GLU A 374 0.58 -17.14 3.17
CA GLU A 374 0.68 -16.48 4.49
C GLU A 374 1.88 -16.93 5.33
N HIS A 375 2.35 -18.17 5.16
CA HIS A 375 3.53 -18.69 5.86
C HIS A 375 4.84 -18.03 5.44
N PHE A 376 4.88 -17.46 4.24
CA PHE A 376 6.07 -16.90 3.59
C PHE A 376 6.10 -15.38 3.63
N LEU A 377 5.00 -14.72 4.01
CA LEU A 377 4.87 -13.26 3.96
C LEU A 377 5.93 -12.51 4.79
N GLY A 378 6.48 -13.15 5.83
CA GLY A 378 7.60 -12.61 6.59
C GLY A 378 8.89 -12.37 5.78
N LEU A 379 9.03 -12.98 4.59
CA LEU A 379 10.15 -12.76 3.67
C LEU A 379 10.12 -11.38 3.00
N PHE A 380 8.94 -10.76 2.89
CA PHE A 380 8.80 -9.42 2.31
C PHE A 380 9.02 -8.33 3.36
N VAL A 381 8.47 -8.54 4.56
CA VAL A 381 8.33 -7.53 5.62
C VAL A 381 9.68 -7.18 6.24
N GLY A 382 10.13 -5.95 6.00
CA GLY A 382 11.43 -5.43 6.45
C GLY A 382 12.60 -5.79 5.53
N TYR A 383 12.46 -6.85 4.73
CA TYR A 383 13.53 -7.38 3.88
C TYR A 383 13.46 -6.89 2.43
N ILE A 384 12.28 -6.90 1.82
CA ILE A 384 12.06 -6.47 0.42
C ILE A 384 11.32 -5.13 0.38
N SER A 385 10.30 -4.97 1.23
CA SER A 385 9.65 -3.68 1.48
C SER A 385 9.70 -3.35 2.96
N ALA A 386 9.80 -2.08 3.32
CA ALA A 386 9.87 -1.69 4.72
C ALA A 386 9.19 -0.34 4.99
N SER A 387 8.98 -0.07 6.28
CA SER A 387 8.45 1.21 6.73
C SER A 387 9.07 1.62 8.07
N PRO A 388 10.37 1.97 8.06
CA PRO A 388 11.10 2.33 9.27
C PRO A 388 10.39 3.41 10.06
N TYR A 389 10.21 3.21 11.36
CA TYR A 389 9.60 4.23 12.22
C TYR A 389 10.22 4.24 13.61
N ARG A 390 10.25 5.44 14.21
CA ARG A 390 10.75 5.62 15.56
C ARG A 390 9.59 5.91 16.51
N LEU A 391 9.39 5.01 17.46
CA LEU A 391 8.45 5.19 18.57
C LEU A 391 9.19 5.73 19.78
N ASP A 392 8.71 6.84 20.34
CA ASP A 392 9.27 7.38 21.56
C ASP A 392 8.77 6.62 22.80
N PHE A 393 9.42 6.82 23.95
CA PHE A 393 8.98 6.22 25.21
C PHE A 393 7.54 6.59 25.54
N LYS A 394 7.15 7.86 25.41
CA LYS A 394 5.79 8.35 25.72
C LYS A 394 4.70 7.71 24.86
N ASP A 395 5.05 7.23 23.67
CA ASP A 395 4.10 6.60 22.73
C ASP A 395 4.05 5.07 22.94
N PHE A 396 4.87 4.53 23.86
CA PHE A 396 4.99 3.11 24.16
C PHE A 396 3.92 2.60 25.16
N HIS A 397 2.73 3.19 25.08
CA HIS A 397 1.51 2.70 25.74
C HIS A 397 0.89 1.58 24.91
N PRO A 398 0.42 0.46 25.49
CA PRO A 398 -0.12 -0.65 24.70
C PRO A 398 -1.31 -0.26 23.83
N GLU A 399 -2.17 0.65 24.30
CA GLU A 399 -3.30 1.25 23.57
C GLU A 399 -2.91 2.12 22.36
N VAL A 400 -1.63 2.49 22.22
CA VAL A 400 -1.13 3.28 21.09
C VAL A 400 -0.18 2.42 20.27
N ALA A 401 0.85 1.86 20.91
CA ALA A 401 1.90 1.12 20.23
C ALA A 401 1.42 -0.17 19.55
N LEU A 402 0.38 -0.83 20.06
CA LEU A 402 -0.12 -2.07 19.44
C LEU A 402 -0.95 -1.83 18.18
N GLY A 403 -1.36 -0.58 17.89
CA GLY A 403 -2.18 -0.22 16.74
C GLY A 403 -3.35 -1.18 16.55
N PHE A 404 -3.47 -1.77 15.36
CA PHE A 404 -4.54 -2.70 15.01
C PHE A 404 -4.28 -4.16 15.41
N LEU A 405 -3.08 -4.53 15.89
CA LEU A 405 -2.73 -5.91 16.27
C LEU A 405 -3.78 -6.63 17.15
N PRO A 406 -4.50 -5.97 18.09
CA PRO A 406 -5.53 -6.63 18.88
C PRO A 406 -6.71 -7.19 18.07
N HIS A 407 -6.92 -6.71 16.83
CA HIS A 407 -7.91 -7.26 15.89
C HIS A 407 -7.33 -8.32 14.95
N GLN A 408 -5.99 -8.44 14.86
CA GLN A 408 -5.29 -9.31 13.90
C GLN A 408 -4.72 -10.58 14.55
N LEU A 409 -4.69 -10.63 15.89
CA LEU A 409 -4.09 -11.71 16.68
C LEU A 409 -4.97 -12.09 17.87
N THR A 410 -4.93 -13.36 18.29
CA THR A 410 -5.53 -13.76 19.55
C THR A 410 -4.83 -13.11 20.73
N GLY A 411 -5.56 -12.92 21.85
CA GLY A 411 -4.99 -12.33 23.06
C GLY A 411 -3.73 -13.07 23.58
N LYS A 412 -3.63 -14.37 23.32
CA LYS A 412 -2.46 -15.21 23.62
C LYS A 412 -1.23 -14.78 22.82
N HIS A 413 -1.31 -14.72 21.49
CA HIS A 413 -0.17 -14.32 20.64
C HIS A 413 0.14 -12.83 20.78
N LEU A 414 -0.87 -11.98 20.93
CA LEU A 414 -0.71 -10.55 21.23
C LEU A 414 0.13 -10.34 22.51
N ARG A 415 -0.19 -11.07 23.59
CA ARG A 415 0.57 -11.01 24.86
C ARG A 415 2.02 -11.48 24.68
N MET A 416 2.25 -12.51 23.85
CA MET A 416 3.60 -13.00 23.55
C MET A 416 4.42 -11.95 22.81
N ILE A 417 3.86 -11.36 21.75
CA ILE A 417 4.47 -10.28 20.96
C ILE A 417 4.76 -9.07 21.85
N TRP A 418 3.76 -8.56 22.57
CA TRP A 418 3.93 -7.39 23.43
C TRP A 418 5.04 -7.59 24.47
N ARG A 419 5.11 -8.78 25.07
CA ARG A 419 6.16 -9.10 26.04
C ARG A 419 7.55 -9.07 25.41
N ARG A 420 7.72 -9.60 24.21
CA ARG A 420 9.01 -9.59 23.50
C ARG A 420 9.37 -8.18 23.03
N TRP A 421 8.39 -7.42 22.57
CA TRP A 421 8.61 -6.06 22.12
C TRP A 421 9.06 -5.13 23.24
N ARG A 422 8.43 -5.20 24.41
CA ARG A 422 8.90 -4.51 25.64
C ARG A 422 10.34 -4.85 26.04
N VAL A 423 10.79 -6.06 25.73
CA VAL A 423 12.14 -6.52 26.03
C VAL A 423 13.16 -5.99 25.01
N LYS A 424 12.74 -5.83 23.75
CA LYS A 424 13.50 -5.24 22.63
C LYS A 424 13.67 -3.72 22.81
N ALA A 425 12.60 -3.02 23.17
CA ALA A 425 12.60 -1.57 23.35
C ALA A 425 13.64 -1.12 24.40
N LYS A 426 14.29 0.04 24.16
CA LYS A 426 15.26 0.66 25.08
C LYS A 426 14.56 1.43 26.19
N ASN A 427 13.68 0.73 26.91
CA ASN A 427 12.83 1.25 27.98
C ASN A 427 13.17 0.60 29.33
N ARG A 428 14.44 0.27 29.59
CA ARG A 428 14.85 -0.39 30.83
C ARG A 428 15.53 0.59 31.78
N CYS A 429 15.17 0.46 33.05
CA CYS A 429 15.87 1.10 34.16
C CYS A 429 16.03 0.07 35.29
N LEU A 430 17.23 -0.01 35.90
CA LEU A 430 17.53 -0.93 37.01
C LEU A 430 17.11 -2.39 36.72
N GLY A 431 17.38 -2.87 35.50
CA GLY A 431 17.05 -4.23 35.07
C GLY A 431 15.56 -4.52 34.79
N ARG A 432 14.67 -3.54 35.00
CA ARG A 432 13.22 -3.68 34.79
C ARG A 432 12.77 -2.87 33.57
N THR A 433 11.89 -3.43 32.75
CA THR A 433 11.24 -2.66 31.69
C THR A 433 10.21 -1.72 32.29
N MET A 434 10.38 -0.43 32.02
CA MET A 434 9.49 0.64 32.42
C MET A 434 8.38 0.79 31.38
N LYS A 435 7.17 1.05 31.86
CA LYS A 435 6.04 1.50 31.04
C LYS A 435 5.78 2.97 31.30
N PRO A 436 5.26 3.71 30.31
CA PRO A 436 4.78 5.05 30.58
C PRO A 436 3.53 4.95 31.48
N TYR A 437 3.26 6.03 32.21
CA TYR A 437 2.25 6.10 33.26
C TYR A 437 0.93 6.67 32.73
N GLY A 438 0.96 7.55 31.73
CA GLY A 438 -0.23 8.12 31.08
C GLY A 438 -0.11 9.63 30.93
N PRO A 439 -0.06 10.41 32.04
CA PRO A 439 0.17 11.84 31.99
C PRO A 439 1.50 12.18 31.31
N TYR A 440 1.43 12.87 30.17
CA TYR A 440 2.60 13.17 29.32
C TYR A 440 3.75 13.87 30.04
N TRP A 441 3.45 14.74 31.01
CA TRP A 441 4.49 15.45 31.76
C TRP A 441 5.27 14.52 32.69
N ILE A 442 4.63 13.52 33.31
CA ILE A 442 5.29 12.50 34.14
C ILE A 442 6.16 11.61 33.25
N ASP A 443 5.62 11.19 32.10
CA ASP A 443 6.35 10.34 31.18
C ASP A 443 7.58 11.03 30.60
N ARG A 444 7.48 12.34 30.31
CA ARG A 444 8.62 13.18 29.92
C ARG A 444 9.71 13.22 31.00
N ILE A 445 9.32 13.41 32.27
CA ILE A 445 10.30 13.41 33.38
C ILE A 445 11.00 12.05 33.50
N ARG A 446 10.23 10.95 33.45
CA ARG A 446 10.78 9.59 33.53
C ARG A 446 11.69 9.27 32.34
N GLN A 447 11.32 9.72 31.15
CA GLN A 447 12.11 9.59 29.94
C GLN A 447 13.50 10.21 30.11
N ILE A 448 13.54 11.45 30.60
CA ILE A 448 14.79 12.19 30.83
C ILE A 448 15.61 11.52 31.94
N LEU A 449 14.99 11.29 33.11
CA LEU A 449 15.67 10.78 34.30
C LEU A 449 16.28 9.38 34.07
N PHE A 450 15.55 8.51 33.38
CA PHE A 450 15.96 7.12 33.15
C PHE A 450 16.50 6.85 31.75
N ARG A 451 16.69 7.90 30.93
CA ARG A 451 17.19 7.82 29.53
C ARG A 451 16.42 6.80 28.69
N LEU A 452 15.09 6.77 28.85
CA LEU A 452 14.20 5.85 28.12
C LEU A 452 14.03 6.38 26.69
N LYS A 453 14.18 5.51 25.70
CA LYS A 453 14.25 5.94 24.29
C LYS A 453 13.08 5.44 23.44
N GLY A 454 12.32 4.45 23.88
CA GLY A 454 11.33 3.76 23.05
C GLY A 454 11.96 2.67 22.17
N ASP A 455 11.46 2.51 20.95
CA ASP A 455 11.94 1.49 20.00
C ASP A 455 12.04 2.00 18.54
N HIS A 456 12.85 1.32 17.75
CA HIS A 456 12.92 1.50 16.31
C HIS A 456 12.34 0.26 15.62
N VAL A 457 11.28 0.48 14.84
CA VAL A 457 10.49 -0.56 14.18
C VAL A 457 10.87 -0.62 12.69
N PRO A 458 11.24 -1.81 12.15
CA PRO A 458 11.57 -1.97 10.73
C PRO A 458 10.40 -1.69 9.78
N ASP A 459 9.20 -2.14 10.11
CA ASP A 459 7.99 -1.86 9.34
C ASP A 459 6.81 -1.59 10.26
N TYR A 460 6.53 -0.30 10.49
CA TYR A 460 5.44 0.13 11.36
C TYR A 460 4.09 0.20 10.64
N ARG A 461 4.06 0.20 9.29
CA ARG A 461 2.80 0.32 8.53
C ARG A 461 1.86 -0.83 8.86
N LEU A 462 2.40 -2.04 8.96
CA LEU A 462 1.64 -3.26 9.27
C LEU A 462 1.09 -3.31 10.71
N ILE A 463 1.48 -2.36 11.55
CA ILE A 463 1.01 -2.23 12.94
C ILE A 463 -0.06 -1.13 13.03
N ASP A 464 0.19 0.01 12.39
CA ASP A 464 -0.68 1.20 12.39
C ASP A 464 -1.83 1.13 11.36
N TYR A 465 -1.83 0.12 10.50
CA TYR A 465 -2.86 -0.16 9.51
C TYR A 465 -3.37 -1.60 9.63
N PRO A 466 -4.69 -1.87 9.58
CA PRO A 466 -5.20 -3.23 9.57
C PRO A 466 -4.88 -3.89 8.22
N ILE A 467 -4.05 -4.93 8.24
CA ILE A 467 -3.77 -5.76 7.05
C ILE A 467 -4.61 -7.02 7.01
N SER A 468 -5.11 -7.47 8.17
CA SER A 468 -6.01 -8.62 8.25
C SER A 468 -6.83 -8.62 9.53
N PHE A 469 -8.11 -8.94 9.44
CA PHE A 469 -8.93 -9.22 10.61
C PHE A 469 -8.95 -10.72 10.90
N LEU A 470 -8.85 -11.06 12.18
CA LEU A 470 -8.85 -12.45 12.63
C LEU A 470 -10.23 -13.11 12.41
N SER A 471 -10.23 -14.40 12.08
CA SER A 471 -11.43 -15.23 12.15
C SER A 471 -12.10 -15.23 13.53
N THR A 472 -13.38 -15.59 13.53
CA THR A 472 -14.11 -15.98 14.76
C THR A 472 -14.12 -17.50 14.90
N GLU A 473 -14.50 -18.01 16.07
CA GLU A 473 -14.57 -19.46 16.35
C GLU A 473 -15.36 -20.28 15.30
N LYS A 474 -16.30 -19.63 14.61
CA LYS A 474 -17.18 -20.28 13.62
C LYS A 474 -16.94 -19.84 12.18
N LYS A 475 -16.25 -18.71 11.95
CA LYS A 475 -16.19 -18.08 10.62
C LYS A 475 -14.80 -17.55 10.32
N SER A 476 -14.28 -17.94 9.17
CA SER A 476 -12.99 -17.48 8.64
C SER A 476 -13.16 -16.88 7.25
N SER A 477 -12.22 -16.01 6.87
CA SER A 477 -12.14 -15.45 5.52
C SER A 477 -11.53 -16.39 4.48
N GLN A 478 -10.86 -17.46 4.91
CA GLN A 478 -10.04 -18.33 4.04
C GLN A 478 -10.43 -19.81 4.11
N ASN A 479 -11.71 -20.07 4.42
CA ASN A 479 -12.21 -21.43 4.63
C ASN A 479 -12.71 -22.15 3.36
N GLY A 480 -12.51 -21.57 2.18
CA GLY A 480 -12.85 -22.18 0.90
C GLY A 480 -14.33 -22.22 0.55
N LEU A 481 -15.21 -21.67 1.39
CA LEU A 481 -16.66 -21.65 1.14
C LEU A 481 -17.12 -20.30 0.56
N LEU A 482 -18.04 -20.34 -0.41
CA LEU A 482 -18.67 -19.14 -0.96
C LEU A 482 -19.33 -18.29 0.12
N GLY A 483 -19.19 -16.96 0.02
CA GLY A 483 -19.75 -15.99 0.98
C GLY A 483 -19.08 -15.98 2.36
N ASN A 484 -17.88 -16.55 2.52
CA ASN A 484 -17.18 -16.59 3.80
C ASN A 484 -16.78 -15.20 4.31
N HIS A 485 -16.35 -14.30 3.43
CA HIS A 485 -16.08 -12.90 3.74
C HIS A 485 -17.32 -12.22 4.35
N ASP A 486 -18.50 -12.33 3.73
CA ASP A 486 -19.73 -11.70 4.23
C ASP A 486 -20.21 -12.29 5.55
N ARG A 487 -19.98 -13.58 5.75
CA ARG A 487 -20.27 -14.26 7.01
C ARG A 487 -19.38 -13.71 8.13
N LEU A 488 -18.08 -13.56 7.91
CA LEU A 488 -17.13 -13.02 8.89
C LEU A 488 -17.36 -11.52 9.14
N LYS A 489 -17.53 -10.71 8.09
CA LYS A 489 -17.84 -9.28 8.20
C LYS A 489 -19.03 -9.00 9.10
N ARG A 490 -20.11 -9.78 8.98
CA ARG A 490 -21.30 -9.67 9.86
C ARG A 490 -21.03 -9.99 11.33
N ASP A 491 -20.08 -10.87 11.64
CA ASP A 491 -19.69 -11.12 13.04
C ASP A 491 -18.82 -10.00 13.57
N LEU A 492 -17.86 -9.51 12.78
CA LEU A 492 -17.00 -8.38 13.16
C LEU A 492 -17.82 -7.09 13.35
N GLU A 493 -18.87 -6.89 12.56
CA GLU A 493 -19.83 -5.79 12.73
C GLU A 493 -20.60 -5.88 14.05
N ARG A 494 -21.04 -7.09 14.46
CA ARG A 494 -21.66 -7.30 15.77
C ARG A 494 -20.70 -7.05 16.93
N GLU A 495 -19.40 -7.25 16.73
CA GLU A 495 -18.34 -6.86 17.68
C GLU A 495 -17.98 -5.36 17.61
N SER A 496 -18.63 -4.57 16.73
CA SER A 496 -18.29 -3.17 16.45
C SER A 496 -16.84 -2.96 15.97
N VAL A 497 -16.23 -3.99 15.39
CA VAL A 497 -14.83 -3.96 14.89
C VAL A 497 -14.77 -3.52 13.43
N PHE A 498 -15.82 -3.79 12.66
CA PHE A 498 -15.86 -3.63 11.20
C PHE A 498 -17.27 -3.27 10.71
N ASP A 499 -17.43 -2.92 9.43
CA ASP A 499 -18.73 -2.71 8.79
C ASP A 499 -18.88 -3.64 7.57
N SER A 500 -20.03 -4.29 7.42
CA SER A 500 -20.21 -5.30 6.37
C SER A 500 -20.21 -4.76 4.95
N ARG A 501 -20.39 -3.45 4.76
CA ARG A 501 -20.30 -2.77 3.47
C ARG A 501 -18.84 -2.60 3.00
N MET A 502 -17.88 -2.62 3.92
CA MET A 502 -16.46 -2.47 3.59
C MET A 502 -15.89 -3.75 2.96
N SER A 503 -14.87 -3.56 2.12
CA SER A 503 -14.10 -4.69 1.57
C SER A 503 -13.26 -5.35 2.67
N MET A 504 -13.24 -6.69 2.71
CA MET A 504 -12.46 -7.42 3.72
C MET A 504 -10.96 -7.18 3.54
N TYR A 505 -10.27 -6.87 4.64
CA TYR A 505 -8.82 -6.71 4.66
C TYR A 505 -8.14 -8.08 4.75
N LEU A 506 -7.30 -8.37 3.77
CA LEU A 506 -6.48 -9.58 3.69
C LEU A 506 -5.09 -9.20 3.18
N PRO A 507 -4.02 -9.84 3.69
CA PRO A 507 -2.67 -9.60 3.22
C PRO A 507 -2.47 -10.10 1.79
N PHE A 508 -3.18 -11.17 1.43
CA PHE A 508 -3.23 -11.79 0.12
C PHE A 508 -4.70 -12.02 -0.22
N LYS A 509 -5.22 -11.24 -1.17
CA LYS A 509 -6.65 -11.06 -1.43
C LYS A 509 -7.04 -11.70 -2.77
N PRO A 510 -7.96 -12.68 -2.78
CA PRO A 510 -8.48 -13.26 -4.02
C PRO A 510 -9.14 -12.20 -4.91
N ARG A 511 -8.82 -12.20 -6.20
CA ARG A 511 -9.56 -11.50 -7.26
C ARG A 511 -10.40 -12.54 -7.98
N SER A 512 -11.70 -12.55 -7.68
CA SER A 512 -12.62 -13.55 -8.22
C SER A 512 -13.15 -13.17 -9.59
N TYR A 513 -13.39 -14.17 -10.43
CA TYR A 513 -13.90 -13.99 -11.79
C TYR A 513 -15.22 -13.23 -11.81
N ASP A 514 -16.18 -13.61 -10.97
CA ASP A 514 -17.51 -12.98 -10.95
C ASP A 514 -17.49 -11.49 -10.57
N SER A 515 -16.42 -11.01 -9.93
CA SER A 515 -16.29 -9.62 -9.50
C SER A 515 -15.33 -8.78 -10.35
N HIS A 516 -14.35 -9.42 -11.00
CA HIS A 516 -13.27 -8.72 -11.70
C HIS A 516 -13.12 -9.14 -13.17
N GLY A 517 -13.78 -10.20 -13.62
CA GLY A 517 -13.64 -10.76 -14.97
C GLY A 517 -12.41 -11.65 -15.17
N PHE A 518 -11.60 -11.87 -14.13
CA PHE A 518 -10.44 -12.77 -14.16
C PHE A 518 -10.24 -13.47 -12.81
N VAL A 519 -9.54 -14.60 -12.82
CA VAL A 519 -9.08 -15.29 -11.61
C VAL A 519 -7.66 -14.85 -11.30
N GLY A 520 -7.46 -14.31 -10.10
CA GLY A 520 -6.16 -13.80 -9.68
C GLY A 520 -6.04 -13.62 -8.18
N ILE A 521 -4.89 -13.12 -7.76
CA ILE A 521 -4.60 -12.79 -6.37
C ILE A 521 -3.82 -11.50 -6.29
N GLU A 522 -4.13 -10.71 -5.26
CA GLU A 522 -3.50 -9.44 -4.98
C GLU A 522 -2.79 -9.46 -3.63
N SER A 523 -1.51 -9.06 -3.62
CA SER A 523 -0.74 -8.86 -2.40
C SER A 523 -0.83 -7.40 -1.94
N ARG A 524 -1.18 -7.19 -0.66
CA ARG A 524 -1.42 -5.85 -0.05
C ARG A 524 -0.47 -5.51 1.11
N ILE A 525 0.54 -6.34 1.36
CA ILE A 525 1.43 -6.20 2.54
C ILE A 525 2.62 -5.26 2.31
N HIS A 526 2.80 -4.74 1.09
CA HIS A 526 4.02 -4.02 0.74
C HIS A 526 3.97 -2.57 1.19
N SER A 527 5.06 -2.13 1.82
CA SER A 527 5.25 -0.77 2.33
C SER A 527 6.03 0.07 1.30
N LEU A 528 7.24 0.53 1.63
CA LEU A 528 8.11 1.31 0.74
C LEU A 528 9.19 0.45 0.09
N PHE A 529 9.48 0.71 -1.19
CA PHE A 529 10.60 0.12 -1.93
C PHE A 529 11.67 1.18 -2.23
N PRO A 530 12.94 0.95 -1.84
CA PRO A 530 14.04 1.87 -2.15
C PRO A 530 14.38 1.97 -3.65
N SER A 531 14.10 0.94 -4.44
CA SER A 531 14.32 0.90 -5.89
C SER A 531 13.26 0.04 -6.57
N PHE A 532 12.79 0.44 -7.77
CA PHE A 532 11.86 -0.42 -8.51
C PHE A 532 12.59 -1.68 -9.01
N LYS A 533 13.80 -1.52 -9.54
CA LYS A 533 14.64 -2.53 -10.17
C LYS A 533 15.20 -3.53 -9.17
N GLN A 534 15.64 -3.08 -8.00
CA GLN A 534 16.25 -3.96 -7.00
C GLN A 534 15.23 -4.56 -6.04
N ASP A 535 14.16 -3.83 -5.72
CA ASP A 535 13.24 -4.23 -4.65
C ASP A 535 11.87 -4.61 -5.15
N PHE A 536 11.24 -3.77 -5.97
CA PHE A 536 9.91 -4.08 -6.48
C PHE A 536 9.92 -5.23 -7.50
N ALA A 537 10.97 -5.34 -8.33
CA ALA A 537 11.18 -6.49 -9.20
C ALA A 537 11.40 -7.77 -8.40
N LEU A 538 12.26 -7.73 -7.37
CA LEU A 538 12.51 -8.87 -6.47
C LEU A 538 11.23 -9.31 -5.75
N CYS A 539 10.42 -8.35 -5.31
CA CYS A 539 9.11 -8.58 -4.71
C CYS A 539 8.19 -9.32 -5.69
N SER A 540 8.14 -8.86 -6.93
CA SER A 540 7.31 -9.44 -7.97
C SER A 540 7.71 -10.88 -8.29
N ASP A 541 9.01 -11.13 -8.48
CA ASP A 541 9.52 -12.48 -8.73
C ASP A 541 9.22 -13.44 -7.58
N LEU A 542 9.44 -13.01 -6.33
CA LEU A 542 9.14 -13.85 -5.17
C LEU A 542 7.63 -14.14 -5.07
N LEU A 543 6.76 -13.18 -5.37
CA LEU A 543 5.32 -13.40 -5.33
C LEU A 543 4.86 -14.39 -6.40
N ILE A 544 5.39 -14.26 -7.62
CA ILE A 544 5.14 -15.23 -8.72
C ILE A 544 5.57 -16.63 -8.26
N LEU A 545 6.80 -16.77 -7.74
CA LEU A 545 7.31 -18.05 -7.25
C LEU A 545 6.41 -18.68 -6.19
N LEU A 546 6.02 -17.89 -5.18
CA LEU A 546 5.21 -18.38 -4.06
C LEU A 546 3.81 -18.77 -4.50
N THR A 547 3.24 -18.03 -5.45
CA THR A 547 1.91 -18.33 -6.00
C THR A 547 1.94 -19.63 -6.82
N ALA A 548 2.92 -19.78 -7.72
CA ALA A 548 3.11 -21.01 -8.48
C ALA A 548 3.45 -22.20 -7.57
N PHE A 549 4.31 -22.00 -6.56
CA PHE A 549 4.65 -23.00 -5.54
C PHE A 549 3.41 -23.50 -4.79
N ALA A 550 2.53 -22.59 -4.36
CA ALA A 550 1.30 -22.97 -3.66
C ALA A 550 0.40 -23.84 -4.54
N HIS A 551 0.18 -23.48 -5.81
CA HIS A 551 -0.56 -24.30 -6.77
C HIS A 551 0.09 -25.67 -6.97
N GLN A 552 1.42 -25.72 -7.12
CA GLN A 552 2.15 -26.98 -7.25
C GLN A 552 1.90 -27.92 -6.06
N GLN A 553 1.96 -27.40 -4.83
CA GLN A 553 1.74 -28.21 -3.63
C GLN A 553 0.30 -28.73 -3.52
N ILE A 554 -0.67 -27.93 -3.93
CA ILE A 554 -2.10 -28.28 -3.91
C ILE A 554 -2.42 -29.33 -4.98
N ILE A 555 -2.00 -29.12 -6.23
CA ILE A 555 -2.23 -30.06 -7.34
C ILE A 555 -1.55 -31.41 -7.06
N ALA A 556 -0.38 -31.39 -6.41
CA ALA A 556 0.32 -32.58 -5.94
C ALA A 556 -0.38 -33.32 -4.78
N GLY A 557 -1.46 -32.77 -4.22
CA GLY A 557 -2.17 -33.34 -3.07
C GLY A 557 -1.38 -33.30 -1.77
N ARG A 558 -0.34 -32.44 -1.69
CA ARG A 558 0.53 -32.33 -0.49
C ARG A 558 -0.04 -31.38 0.56
N VAL A 559 -1.02 -30.56 0.17
CA VAL A 559 -1.68 -29.57 1.04
C VAL A 559 -3.16 -29.55 0.67
N THR A 560 -4.01 -29.62 1.70
CA THR A 560 -5.47 -29.50 1.64
C THR A 560 -5.94 -28.47 2.67
N HIS A 561 -7.25 -28.19 2.75
CA HIS A 561 -7.77 -27.30 3.82
C HIS A 561 -7.50 -27.85 5.22
N ASP A 562 -7.50 -29.18 5.39
CA ASP A 562 -7.19 -29.83 6.67
C ASP A 562 -5.73 -29.65 7.10
N SER A 563 -4.85 -29.37 6.14
CA SER A 563 -3.43 -29.15 6.42
C SER A 563 -3.16 -27.79 7.08
N ILE A 564 -4.06 -26.81 6.88
CA ILE A 564 -3.95 -25.45 7.41
C ILE A 564 -5.31 -25.00 7.96
N PRO A 565 -5.53 -25.21 9.28
CA PRO A 565 -6.80 -24.89 9.94
C PRO A 565 -7.14 -23.39 9.92
N ASP A 566 -8.45 -23.13 9.91
CA ASP A 566 -9.05 -21.79 9.85
C ASP A 566 -9.48 -21.24 11.21
N ASP A 567 -9.07 -21.89 12.32
CA ASP A 567 -9.40 -21.42 13.66
C ASP A 567 -8.56 -20.20 14.07
N PRO A 568 -9.10 -19.33 14.94
CA PRO A 568 -8.42 -18.10 15.33
C PRO A 568 -7.03 -18.32 15.96
N ASP A 569 -6.79 -19.41 16.70
CA ASP A 569 -5.49 -19.66 17.32
C ASP A 569 -4.44 -20.07 16.29
N SER A 570 -4.80 -20.92 15.33
CA SER A 570 -3.90 -21.36 14.24
C SER A 570 -3.61 -20.24 13.25
N GLU A 571 -4.64 -19.49 12.82
CA GLU A 571 -4.47 -18.29 11.98
C GLU A 571 -3.58 -17.25 12.66
N SER A 572 -3.83 -16.98 13.94
CA SER A 572 -3.00 -16.07 14.73
C SER A 572 -1.59 -16.59 14.95
N GLU A 573 -1.38 -17.91 15.07
CA GLU A 573 -0.06 -18.51 15.27
C GLU A 573 0.82 -18.35 14.04
N ARG A 574 0.26 -18.53 12.83
CA ARG A 574 0.93 -18.27 11.55
C ARG A 574 1.24 -16.79 11.35
N ARG A 575 0.23 -15.91 11.51
CA ARG A 575 0.39 -14.47 11.29
C ARG A 575 1.30 -13.78 12.31
N GLN A 576 1.51 -14.36 13.50
CA GLN A 576 2.43 -13.77 14.49
C GLN A 576 3.84 -13.57 13.92
N LEU A 577 4.28 -14.40 12.96
CA LEU A 577 5.61 -14.33 12.35
C LEU A 577 5.74 -13.10 11.44
N ILE A 578 4.68 -12.76 10.71
CA ILE A 578 4.59 -11.54 9.89
C ILE A 578 4.79 -10.31 10.80
N PHE A 579 4.01 -10.22 11.88
CA PHE A 579 4.11 -9.10 12.82
C PHE A 579 5.40 -9.11 13.63
N ALA A 580 5.98 -10.30 13.90
CA ALA A 580 7.29 -10.40 14.52
C ALA A 580 8.39 -9.85 13.60
N SER A 581 8.35 -10.13 12.30
CA SER A 581 9.23 -9.50 11.30
C SER A 581 9.02 -7.98 11.24
N ALA A 582 7.77 -7.52 11.13
CA ALA A 582 7.42 -6.09 11.10
C ALA A 582 7.99 -5.31 12.30
N LEU A 583 7.84 -5.89 13.48
CA LEU A 583 8.34 -5.33 14.74
C LEU A 583 9.84 -5.55 14.96
N GLY A 584 10.54 -6.30 14.11
CA GLY A 584 11.95 -6.67 14.30
C GLY A 584 12.18 -7.48 15.59
N LEU A 585 11.24 -8.38 15.93
CA LEU A 585 11.38 -9.28 17.07
C LEU A 585 12.30 -10.44 16.71
N PRO A 586 13.22 -10.83 17.59
CA PRO A 586 14.18 -11.90 17.28
C PRO A 586 13.57 -13.30 17.29
N THR A 587 12.42 -13.49 17.96
CA THR A 587 11.84 -14.84 18.15
C THR A 587 10.32 -14.81 18.27
N ALA A 588 9.66 -15.84 17.75
CA ALA A 588 8.23 -16.13 17.94
C ALA A 588 8.02 -17.42 18.76
N PHE A 589 6.77 -17.71 19.15
CA PHE A 589 6.43 -18.91 19.93
C PHE A 589 5.35 -19.75 19.25
N ILE A 590 5.72 -20.97 18.87
CA ILE A 590 4.93 -21.84 17.99
C ILE A 590 4.68 -23.20 18.67
N ARG A 591 3.54 -23.83 18.41
CA ARG A 591 3.27 -25.23 18.77
C ARG A 591 4.04 -26.16 17.84
N PRO A 592 4.96 -27.02 18.35
CA PRO A 592 5.78 -27.88 17.49
C PRO A 592 4.99 -28.99 16.79
N HIS A 593 3.90 -29.46 17.41
CA HIS A 593 2.96 -30.44 16.85
C HIS A 593 1.56 -29.84 16.88
N GLY A 594 1.44 -28.64 16.29
CA GLY A 594 0.17 -27.94 16.14
C GLY A 594 -0.70 -28.55 15.04
N PRO A 595 -1.96 -28.08 14.93
CA PRO A 595 -2.87 -28.54 13.90
C PRO A 595 -2.53 -27.98 12.51
N ASP A 596 -1.73 -26.90 12.42
CA ASP A 596 -1.16 -26.43 11.16
C ASP A 596 0.02 -27.32 10.75
N LEU A 597 -0.27 -28.31 9.89
CA LEU A 597 0.71 -29.30 9.41
C LEU A 597 1.72 -28.67 8.46
N PHE A 598 1.32 -27.63 7.72
CA PHE A 598 2.21 -26.93 6.80
C PHE A 598 3.27 -26.13 7.56
N MET A 599 2.88 -25.43 8.63
CA MET A 599 3.82 -24.80 9.58
C MET A 599 4.82 -25.84 10.11
N GLY A 600 4.37 -27.05 10.44
CA GLY A 600 5.25 -28.16 10.85
C GLY A 600 6.33 -28.50 9.83
N ARG A 601 6.01 -28.48 8.53
CA ARG A 601 6.98 -28.71 7.44
C ARG A 601 8.04 -27.62 7.38
N VAL A 602 7.66 -26.35 7.55
CA VAL A 602 8.64 -25.24 7.62
C VAL A 602 9.55 -25.40 8.83
N LEU A 603 8.98 -25.74 9.99
CA LEU A 603 9.73 -25.92 11.24
C LEU A 603 10.75 -27.07 11.17
N ALA A 604 10.50 -28.09 10.35
CA ALA A 604 11.46 -29.18 10.13
C ALA A 604 12.79 -28.70 9.50
N TYR A 605 12.78 -27.54 8.84
CA TYR A 605 13.97 -26.91 8.25
C TYR A 605 14.57 -25.81 9.12
N CYS A 606 13.99 -25.52 10.29
CA CYS A 606 14.44 -24.46 11.18
C CYS A 606 15.47 -24.99 12.21
N ASP A 607 16.64 -24.38 12.25
CA ASP A 607 17.67 -24.72 13.23
C ASP A 607 17.49 -23.96 14.56
N GLY A 608 18.03 -24.53 15.64
CA GLY A 608 18.15 -23.82 16.93
C GLY A 608 16.85 -23.55 17.68
N SER A 609 15.75 -24.21 17.33
CA SER A 609 14.49 -24.10 18.09
C SER A 609 14.63 -24.69 19.51
N ARG A 610 14.04 -24.03 20.52
CA ARG A 610 14.16 -24.46 21.93
C ARG A 610 12.82 -24.49 22.62
N ARG A 611 12.60 -25.46 23.51
CA ARG A 611 11.38 -25.49 24.35
C ARG A 611 11.26 -24.21 25.18
N SER A 612 10.06 -23.65 25.23
CA SER A 612 9.76 -22.49 26.05
C SER A 612 9.39 -22.92 27.47
N TYR A 613 10.22 -22.54 28.45
CA TYR A 613 9.88 -22.74 29.87
C TYR A 613 8.68 -21.89 30.32
N ARG A 614 8.45 -20.75 29.65
CA ARG A 614 7.38 -19.82 30.03
C ARG A 614 6.03 -20.18 29.42
N TYR A 615 6.03 -20.67 28.19
CA TYR A 615 4.82 -21.02 27.46
C TYR A 615 4.85 -22.53 27.25
N LYS A 616 4.28 -23.26 28.21
CA LYS A 616 4.25 -24.73 28.22
C LYS A 616 3.66 -25.25 26.90
N GLY A 617 4.30 -26.26 26.32
CA GLY A 617 3.88 -26.84 25.04
C GLY A 617 4.28 -26.04 23.78
N LYS A 618 5.00 -24.92 23.92
CA LYS A 618 5.51 -24.16 22.77
C LYS A 618 7.03 -24.24 22.65
N ILE A 619 7.50 -24.14 21.41
CA ILE A 619 8.91 -23.88 21.08
C ILE A 619 9.09 -22.39 20.80
N ARG A 620 10.29 -21.89 21.14
CA ARG A 620 10.77 -20.58 20.75
C ARG A 620 11.59 -20.75 19.48
N VAL A 621 11.17 -20.07 18.42
CA VAL A 621 11.79 -20.13 17.10
C VAL A 621 12.37 -18.76 16.78
N SER A 622 13.59 -18.72 16.24
CA SER A 622 14.17 -17.47 15.72
C SER A 622 13.39 -17.05 14.47
N VAL A 623 13.03 -15.77 14.37
CA VAL A 623 12.32 -15.30 13.17
C VAL A 623 13.20 -15.47 11.93
N GLN A 624 14.49 -15.13 12.04
CA GLN A 624 15.45 -15.31 10.96
C GLN A 624 15.57 -16.78 10.51
N GLU A 625 15.65 -17.73 11.46
CA GLU A 625 15.72 -19.16 11.14
C GLU A 625 14.42 -19.67 10.53
N TYR A 626 13.27 -19.14 10.95
CA TYR A 626 11.99 -19.44 10.31
C TYR A 626 11.98 -19.00 8.84
N LEU A 627 12.45 -17.79 8.54
CA LEU A 627 12.55 -17.28 7.17
C LEU A 627 13.52 -18.12 6.32
N LYS A 628 14.65 -18.54 6.88
CA LYS A 628 15.56 -19.50 6.22
C LYS A 628 14.90 -20.86 5.99
N GLY A 629 14.14 -21.35 6.96
CA GLY A 629 13.34 -22.56 6.84
C GLY A 629 12.32 -22.50 5.70
N CYS A 630 11.65 -21.35 5.54
CA CYS A 630 10.77 -21.06 4.40
C CYS A 630 11.51 -21.19 3.07
N LEU A 631 12.65 -20.52 2.91
CA LEU A 631 13.45 -20.61 1.67
C LEU A 631 13.92 -22.05 1.40
N LYS A 632 14.37 -22.75 2.43
CA LYS A 632 14.83 -24.13 2.32
C LYS A 632 13.71 -25.07 1.91
N LEU A 633 12.50 -24.89 2.43
CA LEU A 633 11.32 -25.66 2.02
C LEU A 633 11.04 -25.51 0.53
N ILE A 634 11.07 -24.29 -0.01
CA ILE A 634 10.84 -24.01 -1.44
C ILE A 634 11.98 -24.63 -2.27
N LYS A 635 13.24 -24.38 -1.89
CA LYS A 635 14.43 -24.95 -2.56
C LYS A 635 14.36 -26.46 -2.68
N VAL A 636 13.97 -27.16 -1.62
CA VAL A 636 13.92 -28.63 -1.59
C VAL A 636 12.67 -29.18 -2.29
N SER A 637 11.51 -28.55 -2.09
CA SER A 637 10.24 -29.08 -2.59
C SER A 637 9.98 -28.78 -4.06
N SER A 638 10.68 -27.78 -4.61
CA SER A 638 10.36 -27.15 -5.90
C SER A 638 11.60 -26.58 -6.61
N SER A 639 12.73 -27.29 -6.57
CA SER A 639 13.98 -26.87 -7.26
C SER A 639 13.80 -26.72 -8.77
N GLU A 640 13.01 -27.61 -9.38
CA GLU A 640 12.69 -27.55 -10.82
C GLU A 640 11.90 -26.27 -11.14
N LEU A 641 10.91 -25.91 -10.32
CA LEU A 641 10.15 -24.67 -10.47
C LEU A 641 11.06 -23.43 -10.39
N ILE A 642 12.00 -23.38 -9.45
CA ILE A 642 12.97 -22.28 -9.34
C ILE A 642 13.83 -22.18 -10.59
N SER A 643 14.39 -23.31 -11.05
CA SER A 643 15.21 -23.35 -12.26
C SER A 643 14.42 -22.90 -13.48
N HIS A 644 13.18 -23.36 -13.58
CA HIS A 644 12.30 -23.12 -14.70
C HIS A 644 11.83 -21.68 -14.80
N LEU A 645 11.51 -21.06 -13.65
CA LEU A 645 11.21 -19.63 -13.58
C LEU A 645 12.46 -18.76 -13.64
N GLY A 646 13.67 -19.33 -13.63
CA GLY A 646 14.92 -18.56 -13.63
C GLY A 646 15.17 -17.77 -12.34
N MET A 647 14.67 -18.25 -11.21
CA MET A 647 14.63 -17.51 -9.93
C MET A 647 15.75 -17.89 -8.94
N SER A 648 16.82 -18.51 -9.42
CA SER A 648 17.97 -18.87 -8.59
C SER A 648 18.62 -17.63 -7.96
N GLU A 649 18.78 -16.55 -8.73
CA GLU A 649 19.33 -15.27 -8.23
C GLU A 649 18.38 -14.59 -7.25
N THR A 650 17.07 -14.59 -7.53
CA THR A 650 16.01 -14.10 -6.64
C THR A 650 16.14 -14.74 -5.25
N ILE A 651 16.25 -16.07 -5.21
CA ILE A 651 16.39 -16.83 -3.96
C ILE A 651 17.69 -16.51 -3.23
N GLN A 652 18.81 -16.42 -3.94
CA GLN A 652 20.10 -16.05 -3.36
C GLN A 652 20.06 -14.63 -2.78
N GLU A 653 19.42 -13.69 -3.47
CA GLU A 653 19.31 -12.31 -3.01
C GLU A 653 18.47 -12.19 -1.74
N ILE A 654 17.34 -12.90 -1.66
CA ILE A 654 16.51 -12.93 -0.43
C ILE A 654 17.31 -13.53 0.74
N GLU A 655 18.03 -14.62 0.51
CA GLU A 655 18.89 -15.24 1.53
C GLU A 655 19.97 -14.25 2.03
N SER A 656 20.59 -13.54 1.09
CA SER A 656 21.56 -12.46 1.38
C SER A 656 20.97 -11.35 2.24
N ARG A 657 19.73 -10.91 1.98
CA ARG A 657 19.03 -9.90 2.78
C ARG A 657 18.68 -10.40 4.18
N ILE A 658 18.41 -11.70 4.34
CA ILE A 658 18.17 -12.34 5.63
C ILE A 658 19.47 -12.44 6.45
N ASP A 659 20.59 -12.73 5.79
CA ASP A 659 21.90 -12.88 6.45
C ASP A 659 22.54 -11.54 6.83
N TYR A 660 22.38 -10.52 5.97
CA TYR A 660 22.95 -9.19 6.15
C TYR A 660 21.86 -8.11 6.21
N PRO A 661 20.96 -8.15 7.21
CA PRO A 661 19.78 -7.31 7.22
C PRO A 661 20.09 -5.82 7.44
N ARG A 662 21.24 -5.43 7.99
CA ARG A 662 21.53 -4.00 8.17
C ARG A 662 21.97 -3.34 6.86
N GLU A 663 22.70 -4.09 6.04
CA GLU A 663 23.32 -3.61 4.82
C GLU A 663 22.43 -3.84 3.59
N ARG A 664 21.74 -4.98 3.53
CA ARG A 664 21.05 -5.44 2.32
C ARG A 664 19.53 -5.36 2.39
N SER A 665 18.93 -5.49 3.57
CA SER A 665 17.47 -5.38 3.69
C SER A 665 16.98 -3.97 3.33
N SER A 666 15.75 -3.87 2.83
CA SER A 666 15.13 -2.57 2.57
C SER A 666 15.01 -1.72 3.83
N ALA A 667 14.66 -2.32 4.98
CA ALA A 667 14.64 -1.59 6.25
C ALA A 667 16.03 -1.05 6.64
N GLY A 668 17.08 -1.84 6.42
CA GLY A 668 18.47 -1.48 6.67
C GLY A 668 18.94 -0.33 5.79
N ARG A 669 18.74 -0.43 4.47
CA ARG A 669 19.13 0.61 3.50
C ARG A 669 18.40 1.94 3.73
N ILE A 670 17.07 1.90 3.92
CA ILE A 670 16.28 3.11 4.23
C ILE A 670 16.78 3.75 5.53
N THR A 671 16.96 2.94 6.58
CA THR A 671 17.46 3.47 7.86
C THR A 671 18.86 4.05 7.69
N GLY A 672 19.74 3.37 6.95
CA GLY A 672 21.10 3.85 6.65
C GLY A 672 21.11 5.23 5.99
N ALA A 673 20.31 5.40 4.93
CA ALA A 673 20.21 6.67 4.21
C ALA A 673 19.71 7.82 5.11
N VAL A 674 18.68 7.58 5.92
CA VAL A 674 18.17 8.59 6.87
C VAL A 674 19.21 8.94 7.94
N LEU A 675 19.96 7.95 8.43
CA LEU A 675 21.01 8.17 9.42
C LEU A 675 22.19 8.97 8.86
N GLU A 676 22.55 8.73 7.60
CA GLU A 676 23.59 9.48 6.88
C GLU A 676 23.18 10.95 6.73
N ASN A 677 21.96 11.22 6.25
CA ASN A 677 21.42 12.58 6.14
C ASN A 677 21.36 13.31 7.49
N LEU A 678 20.99 12.59 8.54
CA LEU A 678 20.94 13.14 9.91
C LEU A 678 22.32 13.19 10.60
N GLN A 679 23.38 12.67 9.97
CA GLN A 679 24.74 12.55 10.50
C GLN A 679 24.81 11.86 11.87
N VAL A 680 24.10 10.74 12.03
CA VAL A 680 24.05 9.98 13.28
C VAL A 680 24.26 8.49 13.07
N SER A 681 24.92 7.81 14.00
CA SER A 681 25.26 6.39 13.87
C SER A 681 24.12 5.41 14.23
N SER A 682 23.01 5.89 14.81
CA SER A 682 21.92 5.03 15.25
C SER A 682 20.61 5.79 15.36
N PRO A 683 19.46 5.18 15.01
CA PRO A 683 18.14 5.81 15.16
C PRO A 683 17.77 6.00 16.63
N MET A 684 18.48 5.35 17.54
CA MET A 684 18.32 5.54 18.98
C MET A 684 19.12 6.74 19.51
N ASN A 685 19.94 7.40 18.70
CA ASN A 685 20.75 8.56 19.10
C ASN A 685 20.06 9.90 18.82
N VAL A 686 18.90 9.87 18.15
CA VAL A 686 18.02 11.02 17.90
C VAL A 686 16.66 10.79 18.54
N CYS A 687 15.90 11.87 18.75
CA CYS A 687 14.50 11.75 19.18
C CYS A 687 13.63 11.22 18.02
N ALA A 688 12.48 10.63 18.37
CA ALA A 688 11.57 10.03 17.41
C ALA A 688 11.13 11.01 16.31
N GLN A 689 10.71 12.21 16.71
CA GLN A 689 10.26 13.24 15.78
C GLN A 689 11.34 13.59 14.75
N LYS A 690 12.59 13.79 15.17
CA LYS A 690 13.70 14.13 14.26
C LYS A 690 13.99 13.00 13.27
N PHE A 691 13.94 11.74 13.72
CA PHE A 691 14.12 10.60 12.81
C PHE A 691 12.98 10.51 11.79
N ASN A 692 11.72 10.59 12.26
CA ASN A 692 10.55 10.45 11.39
C ASN A 692 10.46 11.59 10.38
N GLN A 693 10.74 12.83 10.79
CA GLN A 693 10.84 13.97 9.87
C GLN A 693 12.00 13.82 8.88
N GLY A 694 13.16 13.30 9.32
CA GLY A 694 14.28 13.00 8.41
C GLY A 694 13.92 11.93 7.37
N LEU A 695 13.10 10.95 7.73
CA LEU A 695 12.56 9.97 6.78
C LEU A 695 11.58 10.63 5.78
N GLU A 696 10.69 11.50 6.24
CA GLU A 696 9.77 12.28 5.39
C GLU A 696 10.54 13.13 4.37
N GLU A 697 11.59 13.82 4.82
CA GLU A 697 12.46 14.64 3.97
C GLU A 697 13.21 13.79 2.95
N TRP A 698 13.77 12.65 3.36
CA TRP A 698 14.45 11.70 2.46
C TRP A 698 13.50 11.12 1.41
N CYS A 699 12.28 10.73 1.79
CA CYS A 699 11.26 10.22 0.86
C CYS A 699 10.88 11.26 -0.20
N ARG A 700 10.66 12.52 0.23
CA ARG A 700 10.26 13.62 -0.65
C ARG A 700 11.40 14.13 -1.54
N GLY A 701 12.64 14.02 -1.07
CA GLY A 701 13.85 14.44 -1.77
C GLY A 701 14.60 13.28 -2.43
N ASP A 702 15.61 12.75 -1.75
CA ASP A 702 16.60 11.83 -2.31
C ASP A 702 15.97 10.58 -2.94
N LEU A 703 15.05 9.90 -2.23
CA LEU A 703 14.40 8.70 -2.76
C LEU A 703 13.64 9.00 -4.05
N ARG A 704 12.82 10.07 -4.05
CA ARG A 704 12.08 10.50 -5.23
C ARG A 704 13.01 10.77 -6.41
N ASN A 705 14.14 11.43 -6.15
CA ASN A 705 15.12 11.78 -7.18
C ASN A 705 15.83 10.54 -7.74
N ASP A 706 16.18 9.57 -6.89
CA ASP A 706 16.80 8.33 -7.34
C ASP A 706 15.83 7.45 -8.12
N GLN A 707 14.57 7.37 -7.68
CA GLN A 707 13.50 6.70 -8.43
C GLN A 707 13.21 7.37 -9.78
N LEU A 708 13.30 8.71 -9.85
CA LEU A 708 13.19 9.44 -11.12
C LEU A 708 14.33 9.07 -12.07
N LYS A 709 15.58 9.05 -11.60
CA LYS A 709 16.73 8.64 -12.43
C LYS A 709 16.56 7.21 -12.93
N GLU A 710 16.11 6.30 -12.07
CA GLU A 710 15.82 4.91 -12.43
C GLU A 710 14.74 4.82 -13.52
N ALA A 711 13.65 5.59 -13.39
CA ALA A 711 12.60 5.64 -14.39
C ALA A 711 13.08 6.22 -15.74
N PHE A 712 14.00 7.19 -15.74
CA PHE A 712 14.64 7.67 -16.97
C PHE A 712 15.54 6.60 -17.62
N GLU A 713 16.25 5.80 -16.83
CA GLU A 713 17.01 4.64 -17.34
C GLU A 713 16.10 3.61 -18.00
N ASP A 714 14.95 3.31 -17.38
CA ASP A 714 13.97 2.39 -17.96
C ASP A 714 13.30 2.96 -19.21
N LEU A 715 12.99 4.26 -19.24
CA LEU A 715 12.45 4.94 -20.43
C LEU A 715 13.44 4.86 -21.60
N ARG A 716 14.74 5.11 -21.35
CA ARG A 716 15.79 4.92 -22.36
C ARG A 716 15.83 3.49 -22.88
N ALA A 717 15.86 2.52 -21.98
CA ALA A 717 15.90 1.11 -22.34
C ALA A 717 14.68 0.72 -23.20
N THR A 718 13.50 1.24 -22.86
CA THR A 718 12.27 1.06 -23.62
C THR A 718 12.37 1.67 -25.02
N LEU A 719 12.84 2.92 -25.15
CA LEU A 719 13.02 3.58 -26.46
C LEU A 719 14.01 2.83 -27.36
N ILE A 720 15.11 2.31 -26.80
CA ILE A 720 16.08 1.48 -27.52
C ILE A 720 15.43 0.17 -28.00
N ARG A 721 14.64 -0.48 -27.13
CA ARG A 721 13.92 -1.73 -27.44
C ARG A 721 12.88 -1.53 -28.54
N LEU A 722 12.18 -0.39 -28.51
CA LEU A 722 11.09 -0.02 -29.41
C LEU A 722 11.47 -0.10 -30.89
N LYS A 723 12.75 0.13 -31.23
CA LYS A 723 13.25 0.25 -32.61
C LYS A 723 12.27 1.07 -33.49
N PRO A 724 12.14 2.38 -33.24
CA PRO A 724 11.14 3.25 -33.84
C PRO A 724 10.90 3.00 -35.33
N ASN A 725 9.68 2.56 -35.69
CA ASN A 725 9.27 2.44 -37.08
C ASN A 725 8.97 3.84 -37.68
N ALA A 726 8.79 3.91 -39.00
CA ALA A 726 8.53 5.19 -39.68
C ALA A 726 7.27 5.91 -39.15
N GLU A 727 6.24 5.17 -38.72
CA GLU A 727 5.02 5.71 -38.13
C GLU A 727 5.29 6.42 -36.80
N PHE A 728 5.96 5.75 -35.86
CA PHE A 728 6.34 6.35 -34.58
C PHE A 728 7.27 7.55 -34.77
N GLN A 729 8.22 7.47 -35.70
CA GLN A 729 9.10 8.60 -36.02
C GLN A 729 8.32 9.80 -36.58
N SER A 730 7.32 9.57 -37.44
CA SER A 730 6.44 10.61 -37.95
C SER A 730 5.67 11.28 -36.80
N GLN A 731 5.02 10.49 -35.94
CA GLN A 731 4.25 11.00 -34.81
C GLN A 731 5.13 11.80 -33.83
N VAL A 732 6.35 11.32 -33.55
CA VAL A 732 7.29 12.04 -32.67
C VAL A 732 7.82 13.32 -33.34
N SER A 733 8.04 13.32 -34.66
CA SER A 733 8.48 14.53 -35.36
C SER A 733 7.45 15.66 -35.32
N GLU A 734 6.15 15.31 -35.26
CA GLU A 734 5.05 16.26 -35.06
C GLU A 734 5.01 16.83 -33.63
N LEU A 735 5.62 16.14 -32.64
CA LEU A 735 5.81 16.65 -31.29
C LEU A 735 7.00 17.63 -31.23
N GLY A 736 6.77 18.87 -31.66
CA GLY A 736 7.72 19.96 -31.43
C GLY A 736 9.10 19.79 -32.11
N ASN A 737 9.16 19.09 -33.25
CA ASN A 737 10.38 18.79 -34.01
C ASN A 737 11.43 17.93 -33.29
N ILE A 738 11.02 16.97 -32.44
CA ILE A 738 11.95 15.97 -31.92
C ILE A 738 12.47 15.10 -33.07
N GLN A 739 13.73 15.29 -33.45
CA GLN A 739 14.41 14.43 -34.43
C GLN A 739 14.93 13.12 -33.81
N ASN A 740 15.32 13.17 -32.54
CA ASN A 740 15.86 12.03 -31.81
C ASN A 740 15.22 11.92 -30.42
N PRO A 741 14.22 11.02 -30.22
CA PRO A 741 13.56 10.85 -28.93
C PRO A 741 14.52 10.50 -27.80
N LEU A 742 15.54 9.67 -28.07
CA LEU A 742 16.52 9.28 -27.04
C LEU A 742 17.36 10.49 -26.62
N GLY A 743 17.85 11.27 -27.58
CA GLY A 743 18.61 12.49 -27.31
C GLY A 743 17.79 13.53 -26.55
N PHE A 744 16.50 13.67 -26.86
CA PHE A 744 15.59 14.55 -26.12
C PHE A 744 15.42 14.12 -24.67
N VAL A 745 15.22 12.82 -24.40
CA VAL A 745 15.12 12.26 -23.05
C VAL A 745 16.39 12.52 -22.23
N ASP A 746 17.56 12.35 -22.84
CA ASP A 746 18.85 12.63 -22.18
C ASP A 746 19.03 14.12 -21.86
N GLU A 747 18.60 15.00 -22.76
CA GLU A 747 18.69 16.45 -22.58
C GLU A 747 17.79 16.97 -21.44
N VAL A 748 16.57 16.42 -21.30
CA VAL A 748 15.61 16.90 -20.28
C VAL A 748 15.83 16.31 -18.90
N GLN A 749 16.48 15.14 -18.77
CA GLN A 749 16.53 14.39 -17.50
C GLN A 749 16.98 15.26 -16.32
N GLU A 750 18.13 15.93 -16.45
CA GLU A 750 18.70 16.71 -15.33
C GLU A 750 17.73 17.82 -14.90
N SER A 751 17.14 18.52 -15.87
CA SER A 751 16.19 19.60 -15.59
C SER A 751 14.88 19.13 -14.94
N ILE A 752 14.42 17.92 -15.29
CA ILE A 752 13.23 17.31 -14.67
C ILE A 752 13.53 16.87 -13.23
N VAL A 753 14.72 16.32 -12.98
CA VAL A 753 15.14 15.92 -11.63
C VAL A 753 15.32 17.15 -10.72
N GLN A 754 15.86 18.26 -11.26
CA GLN A 754 16.00 19.52 -10.53
C GLN A 754 14.71 20.36 -10.47
N GLN A 755 13.68 19.97 -11.24
CA GLN A 755 12.40 20.65 -11.35
C GLN A 755 12.50 22.09 -11.89
N ASP A 756 13.39 22.32 -12.84
CA ASP A 756 13.61 23.61 -13.52
C ASP A 756 13.37 23.54 -15.05
N CYS A 757 12.84 22.42 -15.54
CA CYS A 757 12.46 22.24 -16.94
C CYS A 757 11.29 23.17 -17.33
N SER A 758 11.26 23.64 -18.59
CA SER A 758 10.18 24.51 -19.07
C SER A 758 8.87 23.75 -19.36
N GLU A 759 7.74 24.45 -19.22
CA GLU A 759 6.38 23.92 -19.48
C GLU A 759 6.30 23.17 -20.82
N ASP A 760 6.76 23.78 -21.91
CA ASP A 760 6.70 23.20 -23.27
C ASP A 760 7.47 21.87 -23.36
N ARG A 761 8.64 21.79 -22.73
CA ARG A 761 9.48 20.58 -22.74
C ARG A 761 8.87 19.48 -21.90
N ILE A 762 8.27 19.82 -20.76
CA ILE A 762 7.52 18.86 -19.93
C ILE A 762 6.32 18.32 -20.72
N ALA A 763 5.53 19.19 -21.35
CA ALA A 763 4.39 18.78 -22.16
C ALA A 763 4.82 17.86 -23.32
N THR A 764 5.92 18.20 -24.00
CA THR A 764 6.48 17.39 -25.08
C THR A 764 6.91 16.01 -24.59
N LEU A 765 7.57 15.91 -23.42
CA LEU A 765 7.94 14.62 -22.84
C LEU A 765 6.73 13.78 -22.43
N ILE A 766 5.69 14.40 -21.88
CA ILE A 766 4.44 13.70 -21.55
C ILE A 766 3.80 13.13 -22.82
N SER A 767 3.67 13.93 -23.88
CA SER A 767 3.16 13.47 -25.18
C SER A 767 4.00 12.33 -25.76
N LEU A 768 5.33 12.40 -25.67
CA LEU A 768 6.22 11.31 -26.09
C LEU A 768 5.94 10.02 -25.29
N MET A 769 5.80 10.12 -23.97
CA MET A 769 5.48 8.96 -23.12
C MET A 769 4.11 8.37 -23.47
N ILE A 770 3.10 9.18 -23.78
CA ILE A 770 1.79 8.70 -24.24
C ILE A 770 1.92 7.84 -25.52
N LEU A 771 2.75 8.27 -26.48
CA LEU A 771 3.03 7.50 -27.70
C LEU A 771 3.80 6.21 -27.40
N VAL A 772 4.77 6.25 -26.48
CA VAL A 772 5.51 5.05 -26.04
C VAL A 772 4.57 4.04 -25.39
N GLU A 773 3.64 4.49 -24.56
CA GLU A 773 2.65 3.63 -23.90
C GLU A 773 1.74 2.91 -24.91
N GLN A 774 1.33 3.59 -25.99
CA GLN A 774 0.59 2.93 -27.07
C GLN A 774 1.37 1.76 -27.69
N PHE A 775 2.69 1.91 -27.85
CA PHE A 775 3.52 0.82 -28.34
C PHE A 775 3.58 -0.33 -27.34
N LEU A 776 3.77 -0.04 -26.05
CA LEU A 776 3.83 -1.05 -25.00
C LEU A 776 2.51 -1.84 -24.90
N GLN A 777 1.37 -1.16 -25.02
CA GLN A 777 0.05 -1.79 -25.10
C GLN A 777 -0.05 -2.74 -26.29
N LYS A 778 0.31 -2.29 -27.49
CA LYS A 778 0.30 -3.13 -28.70
C LYS A 778 1.27 -4.31 -28.59
N GLU A 779 2.42 -4.15 -27.93
CA GLU A 779 3.38 -5.23 -27.66
C GLU A 779 2.75 -6.28 -26.74
N SER A 780 2.09 -5.85 -25.66
CA SER A 780 1.37 -6.74 -24.75
C SER A 780 0.18 -7.44 -25.42
N GLU A 781 -0.59 -6.75 -26.26
CA GLU A 781 -1.73 -7.32 -27.00
C GLU A 781 -1.30 -8.29 -28.10
N LYS A 782 -0.22 -8.01 -28.83
CA LYS A 782 0.29 -8.91 -29.89
C LYS A 782 0.81 -10.23 -29.35
N LEU A 783 1.32 -10.24 -28.11
CA LEU A 783 1.61 -11.49 -27.40
C LEU A 783 0.34 -12.34 -27.25
N VAL A 784 -0.82 -11.70 -27.01
CA VAL A 784 -2.12 -12.39 -26.92
C VAL A 784 -2.68 -12.83 -28.28
N GLU A 785 -2.51 -12.04 -29.35
CA GLU A 785 -3.09 -12.36 -30.68
C GLU A 785 -2.31 -13.41 -31.48
N LYS A 786 -0.97 -13.39 -31.45
CA LYS A 786 -0.16 -14.46 -32.08
C LYS A 786 -0.49 -15.84 -31.50
N GLU A 787 -1.03 -15.88 -30.29
CA GLU A 787 -1.41 -17.09 -29.54
C GLU A 787 -2.82 -17.61 -29.85
N LYS A 788 -3.67 -16.87 -30.59
CA LYS A 788 -4.95 -17.42 -31.10
C LYS A 788 -4.81 -18.15 -32.45
N VAL A 789 -3.67 -17.97 -33.12
CA VAL A 789 -3.41 -18.48 -34.48
C VAL A 789 -2.40 -19.64 -34.48
N SER A 790 -1.71 -19.89 -33.36
CA SER A 790 -0.90 -21.10 -33.10
C SER A 790 -1.68 -22.10 -32.26
#